data_AF-A0AAV9LRP9-F1
#
_entry.id   AF-A0AAV9LRP9-F1
#
_cell.length_a   1.000
_cell.length_b   1.000
_cell.length_c   1.000
_cell.angle_alpha   90.00
_cell.angle_beta   90.00
_cell.angle_gamma   90.00
#
_symmetry.space_group_name_H-M   'P 1'
#
loop_
_entity.id
_entity.type
_entity.pdbx_description
1 polymer ?
#
loop_
_entity_poly.entity_id
_entity_poly.type
_entity_poly.pdbx_seq_one_letter_code
_entity_poly.pdbx_strand_id
1 'polypeptide(L)'
;MATITKLKVDELRKELSSRGLDTTGTKPILVKRLEEAIEVEEEENKKKLNGDKKRSRVDSDSIGSGKMNDVEEYKKMSVKELREVATSRGISSTGSKKELVERLCAAADSQKNDSKDDLGVGDEGKTEKLVTATKKGAAVLDQYLSDDIKEQYHVLQQVKRLEEAIEEEEDNKKILNGDKKRSRVDSDSIGSGKMNAVEEYKKMSVKELREVATTRGISSSGSKKELVFRLCVAADSQKNDSKDDLGVGDEGEIEKLVTATKKGAAVLDQYLSDDIKEQYHVLQQGNDIYDATLNQTNVGNNNNKFFIIQVLENDSGGNFLVYTRWGRVGAKGGTKINGPYTSAYDATSEFESKFYDKTKNYWSNRKDFFCQPKHYSWLEMDYAENGKDSSVQGQLNPVHKSQPRETKLESPIAKFISLICDINMMRQQMMEIGYNANKLPLGKLSKTTILKGYDVLKNIADVIGQSNGQLLEDLSSQFYTVIPHDFGFKKMREFVIDTPQKLKSKIEMVEALAEIEVATKLLEDNTDIQEDPLYYQYEQLRCKLVPVEVGSQEFLMIKSYMKNTHAKTHSGYAVEIVQVFRASRDGETERFQKFSDMSNRMLLWHGSRLTNWAGILSQGLRIAPPEAPSTGYMFGKGVYFADMFSKSANYCYASSAAKNGVLLLCEVALGEMNELLSANYDADKLPSGKLSTKGVGATAPDPKASQILEDGVIVPLGNPKNQRKQGSLLYNEFIVYNVEQIRMRYVIQVEFNYGV
;
A
#
# COMPACT_ATOMS: atom_id res chain seq x y z
N MET A 1 -5.96 35.35 17.56
CA MET A 1 -4.99 35.10 16.47
C MET A 1 -5.15 36.03 15.27
N ALA A 2 -6.31 36.13 14.59
CA ALA A 2 -6.47 36.94 13.35
C ALA A 2 -6.26 38.49 13.49
N THR A 3 -6.07 39.01 14.70
CA THR A 3 -5.91 40.43 15.00
C THR A 3 -4.44 40.86 15.14
N ILE A 4 -3.52 39.93 15.44
CA ILE A 4 -2.11 40.23 15.80
C ILE A 4 -1.29 40.58 14.56
N THR A 5 -1.54 39.91 13.44
CA THR A 5 -0.87 40.17 12.15
C THR A 5 -1.15 41.57 11.59
N LYS A 6 -2.24 42.22 12.05
CA LYS A 6 -2.63 43.58 11.65
C LYS A 6 -1.91 44.69 12.42
N LEU A 7 -1.24 44.39 13.53
CA LEU A 7 -0.52 45.37 14.33
C LEU A 7 0.72 45.92 13.60
N LYS A 8 1.06 47.19 13.84
CA LYS A 8 2.31 47.80 13.34
C LYS A 8 3.50 47.33 14.18
N VAL A 9 4.72 47.42 13.62
CA VAL A 9 5.95 46.96 14.31
C VAL A 9 6.15 47.63 15.66
N ASP A 10 5.85 48.93 15.77
CA ASP A 10 6.00 49.67 17.03
C ASP A 10 4.97 49.22 18.10
N GLU A 11 3.76 48.85 17.67
CA GLU A 11 2.73 48.29 18.54
C GLU A 11 3.14 46.90 19.02
N LEU A 12 3.65 46.05 18.13
CA LEU A 12 4.18 44.72 18.48
C LEU A 12 5.33 44.80 19.47
N ARG A 13 6.27 45.75 19.28
CA ARG A 13 7.38 45.95 20.22
C ARG A 13 6.91 46.46 21.57
N LYS A 14 5.91 47.35 21.60
CA LYS A 14 5.32 47.85 22.85
C LYS A 14 4.65 46.72 23.63
N GLU A 15 3.93 45.85 22.93
CA GLU A 15 3.20 44.71 23.51
C GLU A 15 4.12 43.58 23.97
N LEU A 16 5.25 43.38 23.28
CA LEU A 16 6.33 42.48 23.73
C LEU A 16 7.10 43.07 24.92
N SER A 17 7.41 44.37 24.88
CA SER A 17 8.11 45.06 25.97
C SER A 17 7.29 45.09 27.25
N SER A 18 5.97 45.26 27.18
CA SER A 18 5.10 45.20 28.37
C SER A 18 5.06 43.81 29.00
N ARG A 19 5.42 42.77 28.24
CA ARG A 19 5.57 41.38 28.70
C ARG A 19 7.02 41.01 29.05
N GLY A 20 7.95 41.97 28.99
CA GLY A 20 9.36 41.73 29.27
C GLY A 20 10.07 40.87 28.23
N LEU A 21 9.54 40.77 27.02
CA LEU A 21 10.08 39.95 25.93
C LEU A 21 10.96 40.78 24.98
N ASP A 22 11.90 40.10 24.32
CA ASP A 22 12.79 40.72 23.34
C ASP A 22 12.01 41.41 22.21
N THR A 23 12.40 42.64 21.89
CA THR A 23 11.74 43.50 20.89
C THR A 23 12.52 43.61 19.58
N THR A 24 13.64 42.90 19.47
CA THR A 24 14.46 42.86 18.24
C THR A 24 13.92 41.85 17.22
N GLY A 25 14.18 42.11 15.94
CA GLY A 25 13.77 41.24 14.83
C GLY A 25 12.81 41.89 13.83
N THR A 26 12.48 41.12 12.78
CA THR A 26 11.55 41.50 11.71
C THR A 26 10.09 41.32 12.16
N LYS A 27 9.14 41.99 11.50
CA LYS A 27 7.71 41.92 11.86
C LYS A 27 7.17 40.48 12.05
N PRO A 28 7.48 39.49 11.18
CA PRO A 28 7.01 38.12 11.37
C PRO A 28 7.55 37.47 12.66
N ILE A 29 8.81 37.78 13.03
CA ILE A 29 9.43 37.26 14.26
C ILE A 29 8.75 37.85 15.50
N LEU A 30 8.45 39.16 15.47
CA LEU A 30 7.74 39.84 16.56
C LEU A 30 6.30 39.35 16.71
N VAL A 31 5.60 39.10 15.60
CA VAL A 31 4.25 38.51 15.61
C VAL A 31 4.28 37.12 16.23
N LYS A 32 5.16 36.24 15.75
CA LYS A 32 5.28 34.87 16.27
C LYS A 32 5.59 34.84 17.76
N ARG A 33 6.52 35.69 18.21
CA ARG A 33 6.89 35.81 19.62
C ARG A 33 5.73 36.30 20.50
N LEU A 34 4.91 37.21 19.97
CA LEU A 34 3.73 37.71 20.70
C LEU A 34 2.60 36.68 20.73
N GLU A 35 2.43 35.90 19.66
CA GLU A 35 1.48 34.78 19.60
C GLU A 35 1.83 33.70 20.63
N GLU A 36 3.10 33.29 20.70
CA GLU A 36 3.58 32.31 21.68
C GLU A 36 3.35 32.79 23.13
N ALA A 37 3.57 34.07 23.41
CA ALA A 37 3.35 34.64 24.73
C ALA A 37 1.87 34.61 25.17
N ILE A 38 0.95 34.89 24.23
CA ILE A 38 -0.49 34.89 24.50
C ILE A 38 -0.99 33.46 24.75
N GLU A 39 -0.50 32.48 24.01
CA GLU A 39 -0.88 31.07 24.21
C GLU A 39 -0.48 30.57 25.62
N VAL A 40 0.70 30.97 26.10
CA VAL A 40 1.15 30.63 27.47
C VAL A 40 0.26 31.30 28.53
N GLU A 41 -0.12 32.57 28.34
CA GLU A 41 -1.04 33.28 29.25
C GLU A 41 -2.44 32.63 29.28
N GLU A 42 -2.95 32.16 28.14
CA GLU A 42 -4.23 31.44 28.06
C GLU A 42 -4.19 30.09 28.77
N GLU A 43 -3.08 29.35 28.68
CA GLU A 43 -2.89 28.10 29.42
C GLU A 43 -2.79 28.31 30.93
N GLU A 44 -2.08 29.34 31.38
CA GLU A 44 -1.97 29.68 32.80
C GLU A 44 -3.31 30.15 33.38
N ASN A 45 -4.10 30.90 32.62
CA ASN A 45 -5.45 31.31 33.04
C ASN A 45 -6.42 30.12 33.11
N LYS A 46 -6.33 29.14 32.19
CA LYS A 46 -7.10 27.88 32.29
C LYS A 46 -6.74 27.07 33.54
N LYS A 47 -5.47 27.09 33.96
CA LYS A 47 -5.03 26.44 35.21
C LYS A 47 -5.50 27.18 36.47
N LYS A 48 -5.52 28.51 36.46
CA LYS A 48 -6.06 29.32 37.58
C LYS A 48 -7.58 29.20 37.75
N LEU A 49 -8.33 29.17 36.64
CA LEU A 49 -9.79 28.99 36.67
C LEU A 49 -10.24 27.62 37.24
N ASN A 50 -9.38 26.60 37.16
CA ASN A 50 -9.63 25.28 37.76
C ASN A 50 -9.12 25.16 39.21
N GLY A 51 -8.38 26.14 39.73
CA GLY A 51 -7.78 26.12 41.08
C GLY A 51 -8.62 26.77 42.19
N ASP A 52 -9.56 27.66 41.87
CA ASP A 52 -10.23 28.54 42.86
C ASP A 52 -11.61 28.08 43.36
N LYS A 53 -12.05 26.85 43.08
CA LYS A 53 -13.27 26.27 43.70
C LYS A 53 -12.94 25.34 44.88
N LYS A 54 -12.28 25.86 45.93
CA LYS A 54 -12.35 25.28 47.29
C LYS A 54 -11.84 26.24 48.38
N ARG A 55 -12.71 27.12 48.90
CA ARG A 55 -12.85 27.47 50.34
C ARG A 55 -13.80 28.67 50.57
N SER A 56 -15.08 28.36 50.82
CA SER A 56 -15.88 28.95 51.93
C SER A 56 -17.22 28.22 52.01
N ARG A 57 -17.47 27.54 53.16
CA ARG A 57 -18.73 26.87 53.54
C ARG A 57 -19.85 27.92 53.75
N VAL A 58 -21.16 27.66 53.61
CA VAL A 58 -22.03 26.75 54.40
C VAL A 58 -23.42 26.64 53.70
N ASP A 59 -24.04 25.45 53.82
CA ASP A 59 -25.46 25.00 53.69
C ASP A 59 -26.32 25.30 52.44
N SER A 60 -26.70 24.24 51.70
CA SER A 60 -28.03 23.58 51.78
C SER A 60 -28.28 22.65 50.58
N ASP A 61 -28.62 21.40 50.87
CA ASP A 61 -29.34 20.37 50.10
C ASP A 61 -29.56 20.52 48.58
N SER A 62 -29.10 19.53 47.81
CA SER A 62 -29.95 18.55 47.09
C SER A 62 -29.24 17.83 45.92
N ILE A 63 -29.19 16.50 46.05
CA ILE A 63 -29.39 15.42 45.05
C ILE A 63 -28.88 15.63 43.61
N GLY A 64 -27.92 14.79 43.20
CA GLY A 64 -27.63 14.50 41.80
C GLY A 64 -26.49 13.48 41.63
N SER A 65 -26.84 12.23 41.36
CA SER A 65 -25.96 11.06 41.26
C SER A 65 -24.97 11.08 40.09
N GLY A 66 -23.70 10.75 40.35
CA GLY A 66 -22.70 10.38 39.34
C GLY A 66 -21.68 9.40 39.93
N LYS A 67 -21.75 8.12 39.55
CA LYS A 67 -20.82 7.05 39.95
C LYS A 67 -19.56 7.12 39.08
N MET A 68 -18.37 7.14 39.71
CA MET A 68 -17.06 7.20 39.06
C MET A 68 -16.07 6.28 39.82
N ASN A 69 -15.20 5.58 39.07
CA ASN A 69 -14.27 4.49 39.41
C ASN A 69 -13.56 4.47 40.80
N ASP A 70 -14.03 3.63 41.73
CA ASP A 70 -13.47 3.39 43.09
C ASP A 70 -12.01 2.85 43.14
N VAL A 71 -11.49 2.26 42.06
CA VAL A 71 -10.19 1.54 42.09
C VAL A 71 -9.00 2.49 42.21
N GLU A 72 -9.09 3.68 41.61
CA GLU A 72 -8.01 4.67 41.70
C GLU A 72 -7.95 5.35 43.07
N GLU A 73 -9.07 5.42 43.78
CA GLU A 73 -9.16 6.04 45.10
C GLU A 73 -8.49 5.15 46.15
N TYR A 74 -8.76 3.84 46.15
CA TYR A 74 -8.09 2.90 47.08
C TYR A 74 -6.58 2.80 46.83
N LYS A 75 -6.10 3.00 45.60
CA LYS A 75 -4.65 3.01 45.31
C LYS A 75 -3.94 4.21 45.93
N LYS A 76 -4.62 5.35 46.07
CA LYS A 76 -4.09 6.60 46.64
C LYS A 76 -4.10 6.60 48.18
N MET A 77 -4.89 5.75 48.84
CA MET A 77 -4.96 5.65 50.30
C MET A 77 -3.72 4.99 50.93
N SER A 78 -3.39 5.37 52.15
CA SER A 78 -2.37 4.72 52.96
C SER A 78 -2.86 3.35 53.47
N VAL A 79 -1.94 2.47 53.87
CA VAL A 79 -2.29 1.14 54.40
C VAL A 79 -3.20 1.25 55.63
N LYS A 80 -2.99 2.27 56.48
CA LYS A 80 -3.81 2.49 57.68
C LYS A 80 -5.26 2.80 57.31
N GLU A 81 -5.46 3.70 56.36
CA GLU A 81 -6.80 4.08 55.88
C GLU A 81 -7.50 2.91 55.17
N LEU A 82 -6.77 2.11 54.38
CA LEU A 82 -7.33 0.90 53.75
C LEU A 82 -7.77 -0.15 54.77
N ARG A 83 -7.07 -0.26 55.91
CA ARG A 83 -7.47 -1.16 57.00
C ARG A 83 -8.71 -0.67 57.72
N GLU A 84 -8.82 0.63 57.97
CA GLU A 84 -10.01 1.24 58.56
C GLU A 84 -11.24 1.06 57.64
N VAL A 85 -11.07 1.26 56.32
CA VAL A 85 -12.12 1.01 55.33
C VAL A 85 -12.50 -0.48 55.31
N ALA A 86 -11.53 -1.40 55.30
CA ALA A 86 -11.81 -2.84 55.35
C ALA A 86 -12.58 -3.24 56.61
N THR A 87 -12.17 -2.76 57.78
CA THR A 87 -12.87 -3.03 59.04
C THR A 87 -14.28 -2.45 59.07
N SER A 88 -14.48 -1.23 58.56
CA SER A 88 -15.82 -0.61 58.46
C SER A 88 -16.77 -1.36 57.51
N ARG A 89 -16.23 -2.11 56.55
CA ARG A 89 -16.99 -2.93 55.59
C ARG A 89 -17.04 -4.41 55.95
N GLY A 90 -16.55 -4.80 57.14
CA GLY A 90 -16.55 -6.19 57.59
C GLY A 90 -15.57 -7.10 56.82
N ILE A 91 -14.60 -6.53 56.12
CA ILE A 91 -13.58 -7.23 55.33
C ILE A 91 -12.30 -7.34 56.17
N SER A 92 -11.59 -8.46 56.05
CA SER A 92 -10.33 -8.67 56.78
C SER A 92 -9.34 -7.52 56.53
N SER A 93 -8.85 -6.91 57.61
CA SER A 93 -7.92 -5.75 57.58
C SER A 93 -6.44 -6.15 57.72
N THR A 94 -6.11 -7.44 57.67
CA THR A 94 -4.72 -7.92 57.70
C THR A 94 -4.14 -8.02 56.28
N GLY A 95 -2.82 -7.94 56.12
CA GLY A 95 -2.12 -8.10 54.83
C GLY A 95 -1.45 -6.82 54.28
N SER A 96 -0.87 -6.96 53.09
CA SER A 96 -0.17 -5.91 52.34
C SER A 96 -1.13 -4.95 51.64
N LYS A 97 -0.63 -3.77 51.23
CA LYS A 97 -1.45 -2.73 50.57
C LYS A 97 -2.18 -3.27 49.35
N LYS A 98 -1.50 -4.07 48.52
CA LYS A 98 -2.06 -4.64 47.29
C LYS A 98 -3.22 -5.59 47.59
N GLU A 99 -3.03 -6.48 48.56
CA GLU A 99 -4.06 -7.47 48.96
C GLU A 99 -5.29 -6.81 49.62
N LEU A 100 -5.10 -5.69 50.32
CA LEU A 100 -6.21 -4.91 50.89
C LEU A 100 -7.00 -4.19 49.80
N VAL A 101 -6.34 -3.56 48.83
CA VAL A 101 -7.00 -2.92 47.69
C VAL A 101 -7.76 -3.94 46.87
N GLU A 102 -7.16 -5.10 46.59
CA GLU A 102 -7.79 -6.16 45.80
C GLU A 102 -9.04 -6.73 46.48
N ARG A 103 -8.99 -6.96 47.81
CA ARG A 103 -10.17 -7.38 48.60
C ARG A 103 -11.27 -6.32 48.66
N LEU A 104 -10.90 -5.05 48.82
CA LEU A 104 -11.86 -3.95 48.85
C LEU A 104 -12.56 -3.74 47.50
N CYS A 105 -11.82 -3.92 46.40
CA CYS A 105 -12.39 -3.87 45.06
C CYS A 105 -13.31 -5.06 44.78
N ALA A 106 -12.89 -6.28 45.15
CA ALA A 106 -13.71 -7.49 44.94
C ALA A 106 -15.05 -7.43 45.71
N ALA A 107 -15.06 -6.87 46.91
CA ALA A 107 -16.27 -6.69 47.71
C ALA A 107 -17.20 -5.59 47.18
N ALA A 108 -16.67 -4.60 46.46
CA ALA A 108 -17.46 -3.56 45.79
C ALA A 108 -18.19 -4.10 44.54
N ASP A 109 -17.64 -5.14 43.91
CA ASP A 109 -18.26 -5.81 42.77
C ASP A 109 -19.28 -6.89 43.19
N SER A 110 -19.16 -7.48 44.38
CA SER A 110 -20.17 -8.42 44.91
C SER A 110 -21.46 -7.77 45.41
N GLN A 111 -21.49 -6.44 45.59
CA GLN A 111 -22.73 -5.69 45.88
C GLN A 111 -23.50 -5.23 44.62
N LYS A 112 -23.06 -5.60 43.41
CA LYS A 112 -23.74 -5.26 42.14
C LYS A 112 -24.78 -6.29 41.67
N ASN A 113 -24.88 -7.45 42.29
CA ASN A 113 -25.72 -8.56 41.80
C ASN A 113 -26.99 -8.87 42.62
N ASP A 114 -27.34 -8.08 43.63
CA ASP A 114 -28.63 -8.22 44.34
C ASP A 114 -29.51 -6.98 44.13
N SER A 115 -30.28 -6.95 43.03
CA SER A 115 -31.56 -6.22 42.93
C SER A 115 -32.22 -6.40 41.56
N LYS A 116 -33.07 -7.44 41.47
CA LYS A 116 -34.19 -7.77 40.54
C LYS A 116 -34.15 -9.29 40.35
N ASP A 117 -34.99 -10.09 40.99
CA ASP A 117 -36.43 -10.17 40.75
C ASP A 117 -37.21 -10.61 42.01
N ASP A 118 -38.43 -10.07 42.18
CA ASP A 118 -39.50 -10.71 42.94
C ASP A 118 -40.81 -10.50 42.18
N LEU A 119 -41.40 -11.61 41.72
CA LEU A 119 -42.80 -12.02 41.89
C LEU A 119 -42.97 -13.42 41.24
N GLY A 120 -43.25 -14.43 42.09
CA GLY A 120 -43.38 -15.87 41.76
C GLY A 120 -44.59 -16.23 40.87
N VAL A 121 -45.00 -17.49 40.67
CA VAL A 121 -44.88 -18.77 41.38
C VAL A 121 -45.20 -19.88 40.37
N GLY A 122 -44.62 -21.08 40.50
CA GLY A 122 -45.12 -22.28 39.80
C GLY A 122 -44.15 -23.45 39.77
N ASP A 123 -44.23 -24.29 40.81
CA ASP A 123 -43.51 -25.55 41.05
C ASP A 123 -43.96 -26.67 40.09
N GLU A 124 -43.02 -27.54 39.67
CA GLU A 124 -43.10 -29.01 39.83
C GLU A 124 -41.86 -29.70 39.23
N GLY A 125 -41.34 -30.68 39.96
CA GLY A 125 -39.98 -31.19 39.80
C GLY A 125 -39.77 -32.34 38.81
N LYS A 126 -38.50 -32.73 38.65
CA LYS A 126 -38.01 -34.12 38.80
C LYS A 126 -36.52 -34.30 38.43
N THR A 127 -35.79 -34.80 39.43
CA THR A 127 -34.76 -35.85 39.41
C THR A 127 -33.46 -35.73 38.58
N GLU A 128 -32.37 -35.93 39.34
CA GLU A 128 -30.97 -36.14 38.98
C GLU A 128 -30.69 -37.18 37.87
N LYS A 129 -29.57 -36.99 37.14
CA LYS A 129 -28.46 -37.96 37.10
C LYS A 129 -27.22 -37.43 36.35
N LEU A 130 -26.07 -37.52 37.01
CA LEU A 130 -24.72 -37.50 36.41
C LEU A 130 -24.52 -38.67 35.45
N VAL A 131 -23.90 -38.45 34.27
CA VAL A 131 -22.93 -39.38 33.65
C VAL A 131 -21.89 -38.60 32.78
N THR A 132 -20.65 -39.06 32.87
CA THR A 132 -19.37 -38.60 32.29
C THR A 132 -19.10 -38.93 30.80
N ALA A 133 -18.22 -38.11 30.19
CA ALA A 133 -17.35 -38.32 28.99
C ALA A 133 -18.03 -38.43 27.59
N THR A 134 -17.53 -37.93 26.45
CA THR A 134 -16.16 -37.99 25.88
C THR A 134 -16.06 -37.10 24.61
N LYS A 135 -14.84 -36.67 24.21
CA LYS A 135 -14.50 -35.94 22.97
C LYS A 135 -15.06 -36.59 21.68
N LYS A 136 -15.70 -35.78 20.82
CA LYS A 136 -15.50 -35.69 19.35
C LYS A 136 -16.33 -34.51 18.80
N GLY A 137 -15.76 -33.79 17.83
CA GLY A 137 -16.20 -32.44 17.46
C GLY A 137 -17.53 -32.34 16.72
N ALA A 138 -18.24 -31.24 16.98
CA ALA A 138 -19.12 -30.53 16.06
C ALA A 138 -19.46 -29.18 16.71
N ALA A 139 -19.38 -28.09 15.94
CA ALA A 139 -19.73 -26.76 16.41
C ALA A 139 -21.25 -26.65 16.64
N VAL A 140 -21.63 -26.07 17.77
CA VAL A 140 -23.00 -25.69 18.13
C VAL A 140 -23.41 -24.53 17.22
N LEU A 141 -24.46 -24.72 16.41
CA LEU A 141 -25.09 -23.62 15.64
C LEU A 141 -25.98 -22.78 16.57
N ASP A 142 -25.89 -21.46 16.42
CA ASP A 142 -26.61 -20.42 17.14
C ASP A 142 -28.13 -20.47 16.88
N GLN A 143 -28.94 -20.15 17.90
CA GLN A 143 -30.40 -20.35 17.91
C GLN A 143 -31.19 -19.31 17.06
N TYR A 144 -30.51 -18.40 16.35
CA TYR A 144 -31.13 -17.32 15.58
C TYR A 144 -31.06 -17.48 14.05
N LEU A 145 -30.75 -18.68 13.54
CA LEU A 145 -30.86 -18.97 12.09
C LEU A 145 -32.26 -19.43 11.70
N SER A 146 -32.77 -18.92 10.57
CA SER A 146 -34.05 -19.36 10.00
C SER A 146 -33.99 -20.82 9.56
N ASP A 147 -35.14 -21.49 9.60
CA ASP A 147 -35.22 -22.94 9.35
C ASP A 147 -34.84 -23.32 7.91
N ASP A 148 -35.01 -22.42 6.95
CA ASP A 148 -34.54 -22.58 5.56
C ASP A 148 -33.01 -22.75 5.47
N ILE A 149 -32.24 -22.10 6.36
CA ILE A 149 -30.78 -22.19 6.37
C ILE A 149 -30.31 -23.48 7.07
N LYS A 150 -31.07 -23.95 8.07
CA LYS A 150 -30.79 -25.24 8.73
C LYS A 150 -31.04 -26.41 7.78
N GLU A 151 -32.07 -26.32 6.96
CA GLU A 151 -32.40 -27.34 5.96
C GLU A 151 -31.34 -27.38 4.84
N GLN A 152 -30.88 -26.22 4.34
CA GLN A 152 -29.77 -26.15 3.39
C GLN A 152 -28.44 -26.70 3.96
N TYR A 153 -28.17 -26.48 5.24
CA TYR A 153 -26.97 -27.02 5.91
C TYR A 153 -27.03 -28.55 6.05
N HIS A 154 -28.22 -29.10 6.34
CA HIS A 154 -28.45 -30.54 6.36
C HIS A 154 -28.28 -31.18 4.99
N VAL A 155 -28.81 -30.54 3.93
CA VAL A 155 -28.63 -30.99 2.54
C VAL A 155 -27.16 -30.98 2.13
N LEU A 156 -26.40 -29.93 2.49
CA LEU A 156 -24.96 -29.83 2.22
C LEU A 156 -24.14 -30.90 2.96
N GLN A 157 -24.50 -31.26 4.19
CA GLN A 157 -23.84 -32.37 4.89
C GLN A 157 -24.20 -33.74 4.30
N GLN A 158 -25.44 -33.92 3.81
CA GLN A 158 -25.87 -35.15 3.16
C GLN A 158 -25.17 -35.35 1.82
N VAL A 159 -25.00 -34.27 1.03
CA VAL A 159 -24.25 -34.27 -0.24
C VAL A 159 -22.78 -34.62 0.02
N LYS A 160 -22.17 -34.04 1.06
CA LYS A 160 -20.77 -34.33 1.39
C LYS A 160 -20.54 -35.78 1.82
N ARG A 161 -21.49 -36.37 2.59
CA ARG A 161 -21.44 -37.80 2.93
C ARG A 161 -21.67 -38.72 1.73
N LEU A 162 -22.49 -38.30 0.76
CA LEU A 162 -22.70 -39.02 -0.49
C LEU A 162 -21.45 -38.95 -1.39
N GLU A 163 -20.77 -37.81 -1.45
CA GLU A 163 -19.50 -37.66 -2.18
C GLU A 163 -18.39 -38.53 -1.58
N GLU A 164 -18.26 -38.56 -0.25
CA GLU A 164 -17.31 -39.42 0.46
C GLU A 164 -17.62 -40.92 0.27
N ALA A 165 -18.90 -41.31 0.23
CA ALA A 165 -19.32 -42.69 -0.04
C ALA A 165 -19.09 -43.12 -1.51
N ILE A 166 -19.18 -42.18 -2.46
CA ILE A 166 -18.88 -42.42 -3.88
C ILE A 166 -17.37 -42.64 -4.10
N GLU A 167 -16.51 -41.91 -3.38
CA GLU A 167 -15.05 -42.15 -3.42
C GLU A 167 -14.67 -43.52 -2.84
N GLU A 168 -15.32 -43.97 -1.75
CA GLU A 168 -15.08 -45.32 -1.19
C GLU A 168 -15.58 -46.46 -2.10
N GLU A 169 -16.65 -46.25 -2.88
CA GLU A 169 -17.11 -47.24 -3.89
C GLU A 169 -16.20 -47.29 -5.13
N GLU A 170 -15.62 -46.17 -5.56
CA GLU A 170 -14.69 -46.14 -6.70
C GLU A 170 -13.34 -46.82 -6.39
N ASP A 171 -12.89 -46.77 -5.13
CA ASP A 171 -11.68 -47.46 -4.71
C ASP A 171 -11.90 -48.96 -4.45
N ASN A 172 -13.09 -49.37 -4.01
CA ASN A 172 -13.45 -50.79 -3.90
C ASN A 172 -13.69 -51.47 -5.27
N LYS A 173 -14.04 -50.72 -6.32
CA LYS A 173 -14.18 -51.25 -7.69
C LYS A 173 -12.85 -51.49 -8.42
N LYS A 174 -11.72 -51.00 -7.91
CA LYS A 174 -10.37 -51.27 -8.49
C LYS A 174 -9.78 -52.62 -8.09
N ILE A 175 -10.41 -53.37 -7.18
CA ILE A 175 -9.84 -54.60 -6.60
C ILE A 175 -10.51 -55.90 -7.13
N LEU A 176 -11.56 -55.84 -7.96
CA LEU A 176 -12.26 -57.05 -8.41
C LEU A 176 -12.52 -57.10 -9.94
N ASN A 177 -11.80 -58.03 -10.59
CA ASN A 177 -12.08 -58.72 -11.88
C ASN A 177 -11.89 -57.92 -13.19
N GLY A 178 -11.20 -58.40 -14.23
CA GLY A 178 -10.84 -59.78 -14.60
C GLY A 178 -11.84 -60.38 -15.60
N ASP A 179 -11.48 -60.35 -16.89
CA ASP A 179 -11.96 -61.21 -18.00
C ASP A 179 -13.48 -61.52 -18.19
N LYS A 180 -14.09 -60.99 -19.28
CA LYS A 180 -14.64 -61.76 -20.43
C LYS A 180 -15.68 -60.99 -21.29
N LYS A 181 -15.37 -60.96 -22.59
CA LYS A 181 -16.18 -61.19 -23.82
C LYS A 181 -17.73 -61.03 -23.83
N ARG A 182 -18.15 -60.22 -24.83
CA ARG A 182 -19.20 -60.42 -25.88
C ARG A 182 -20.64 -60.75 -25.45
N SER A 183 -21.62 -59.90 -25.83
CA SER A 183 -22.43 -59.99 -27.06
C SER A 183 -23.80 -59.29 -26.97
N ARG A 184 -24.25 -58.74 -28.11
CA ARG A 184 -25.65 -58.57 -28.62
C ARG A 184 -26.66 -57.74 -27.81
N VAL A 185 -27.65 -57.02 -28.37
CA VAL A 185 -28.03 -56.39 -29.66
C VAL A 185 -29.45 -55.81 -29.39
N ASP A 186 -29.83 -54.75 -30.12
CA ASP A 186 -31.18 -54.16 -30.32
C ASP A 186 -31.89 -53.37 -29.20
N SER A 187 -32.18 -52.08 -29.45
CA SER A 187 -33.44 -51.69 -30.14
C SER A 187 -33.61 -50.16 -30.20
N ASP A 188 -34.34 -49.75 -31.23
CA ASP A 188 -34.66 -48.40 -31.69
C ASP A 188 -35.37 -47.51 -30.65
N SER A 189 -35.20 -46.18 -30.80
CA SER A 189 -36.32 -45.25 -31.06
C SER A 189 -35.91 -43.79 -30.90
N ILE A 190 -36.27 -43.03 -31.91
CA ILE A 190 -36.06 -41.60 -32.18
C ILE A 190 -36.69 -40.69 -31.12
N GLY A 191 -36.00 -39.59 -30.79
CA GLY A 191 -36.57 -38.47 -30.04
C GLY A 191 -35.64 -37.25 -30.03
N SER A 192 -35.99 -36.25 -30.83
CA SER A 192 -35.27 -34.99 -31.04
C SER A 192 -34.87 -34.26 -29.76
N GLY A 193 -33.58 -33.91 -29.63
CA GLY A 193 -33.09 -32.92 -28.68
C GLY A 193 -31.66 -32.56 -29.02
N LYS A 194 -31.39 -31.27 -29.24
CA LYS A 194 -30.02 -30.73 -29.38
C LYS A 194 -29.20 -31.20 -28.17
N MET A 195 -28.33 -32.19 -28.36
CA MET A 195 -27.48 -32.75 -27.31
C MET A 195 -26.08 -32.11 -27.34
N ASN A 196 -25.60 -31.71 -26.17
CA ASN A 196 -24.24 -31.23 -25.93
C ASN A 196 -23.22 -32.33 -26.29
N ALA A 197 -22.32 -32.09 -27.25
CA ALA A 197 -21.22 -33.01 -27.58
C ALA A 197 -20.37 -33.39 -26.35
N VAL A 198 -20.35 -32.50 -25.34
CA VAL A 198 -19.70 -32.71 -24.03
C VAL A 198 -20.31 -33.89 -23.26
N GLU A 199 -21.61 -34.13 -23.38
CA GLU A 199 -22.27 -35.25 -22.69
C GLU A 199 -22.01 -36.60 -23.37
N GLU A 200 -21.85 -36.61 -24.69
CA GLU A 200 -21.49 -37.83 -25.43
C GLU A 200 -20.06 -38.28 -25.10
N TYR A 201 -19.09 -37.35 -25.11
CA TYR A 201 -17.71 -37.69 -24.76
C TYR A 201 -17.54 -38.11 -23.30
N LYS A 202 -18.37 -37.60 -22.38
CA LYS A 202 -18.37 -38.04 -20.97
C LYS A 202 -18.85 -39.50 -20.81
N LYS A 203 -19.75 -39.96 -21.67
CA LYS A 203 -20.31 -41.33 -21.65
C LYS A 203 -19.38 -42.37 -22.29
N MET A 204 -18.45 -41.96 -23.16
CA MET A 204 -17.47 -42.87 -23.79
C MET A 204 -16.41 -43.40 -22.82
N SER A 205 -15.92 -44.61 -23.06
CA SER A 205 -14.77 -45.18 -22.35
C SER A 205 -13.46 -44.51 -22.78
N VAL A 206 -12.41 -44.62 -21.96
CA VAL A 206 -11.10 -44.02 -22.28
C VAL A 206 -10.54 -44.57 -23.60
N LYS A 207 -10.78 -45.85 -23.90
CA LYS A 207 -10.31 -46.46 -25.15
C LYS A 207 -10.98 -45.83 -26.38
N GLU A 208 -12.30 -45.63 -26.32
CA GLU A 208 -13.06 -44.98 -27.38
C GLU A 208 -12.63 -43.51 -27.57
N LEU A 209 -12.41 -42.77 -26.48
CA LEU A 209 -11.92 -41.40 -26.55
C LEU A 209 -10.52 -41.30 -27.17
N ARG A 210 -9.64 -42.29 -26.94
CA ARG A 210 -8.33 -42.35 -27.58
C ARG A 210 -8.41 -42.65 -29.07
N GLU A 211 -9.31 -43.53 -29.48
CA GLU A 211 -9.58 -43.82 -30.90
C GLU A 211 -10.16 -42.60 -31.61
N VAL A 212 -11.11 -41.89 -30.98
CA VAL A 212 -11.67 -40.64 -31.52
C VAL A 212 -10.61 -39.54 -31.60
N ALA A 213 -9.75 -39.39 -30.58
CA ALA A 213 -8.64 -38.43 -30.60
C ALA A 213 -7.63 -38.73 -31.73
N THR A 214 -7.27 -40.00 -31.89
CA THR A 214 -6.32 -40.43 -32.95
C THR A 214 -6.92 -40.20 -34.34
N THR A 215 -8.21 -40.49 -34.53
CA THR A 215 -8.91 -40.27 -35.81
C THR A 215 -9.02 -38.80 -36.16
N ARG A 216 -9.02 -37.90 -35.16
CA ARG A 216 -9.07 -36.45 -35.34
C ARG A 216 -7.70 -35.75 -35.30
N GLY A 217 -6.60 -36.53 -35.28
CA GLY A 217 -5.24 -35.98 -35.24
C GLY A 217 -4.86 -35.29 -33.92
N ILE A 218 -5.58 -35.59 -32.84
CA ILE A 218 -5.38 -35.03 -31.51
C ILE A 218 -4.65 -36.06 -30.64
N SER A 219 -3.78 -35.59 -29.74
CA SER A 219 -3.01 -36.48 -28.85
C SER A 219 -3.94 -37.40 -28.03
N SER A 220 -3.71 -38.72 -28.15
CA SER A 220 -4.47 -39.78 -27.50
C SER A 220 -3.91 -40.23 -26.14
N SER A 221 -2.86 -39.57 -25.63
CA SER A 221 -2.28 -39.85 -24.31
C SER A 221 -2.96 -39.00 -23.22
N GLY A 222 -3.26 -39.56 -22.05
CA GLY A 222 -3.81 -38.82 -20.91
C GLY A 222 -5.01 -39.50 -20.24
N SER A 223 -5.52 -38.83 -19.20
CA SER A 223 -6.69 -39.23 -18.42
C SER A 223 -8.01 -38.99 -19.18
N LYS A 224 -9.11 -39.61 -18.71
CA LYS A 224 -10.43 -39.46 -19.35
C LYS A 224 -10.85 -37.98 -19.44
N LYS A 225 -10.64 -37.20 -18.36
CA LYS A 225 -11.00 -35.77 -18.33
C LYS A 225 -10.20 -34.95 -19.34
N GLU A 226 -8.91 -35.21 -19.51
CA GLU A 226 -8.05 -34.49 -20.46
C GLU A 226 -8.35 -34.85 -21.92
N LEU A 227 -8.73 -36.10 -22.19
CA LEU A 227 -9.16 -36.53 -23.53
C LEU A 227 -10.51 -35.94 -23.90
N VAL A 228 -11.49 -35.95 -22.98
CA VAL A 228 -12.79 -35.31 -23.18
C VAL A 228 -12.63 -33.81 -23.41
N PHE A 229 -11.82 -33.14 -22.59
CA PHE A 229 -11.56 -31.70 -22.72
C PHE A 229 -10.98 -31.36 -24.10
N ARG A 230 -9.94 -32.06 -24.54
CA ARG A 230 -9.31 -31.81 -25.85
C ARG A 230 -10.22 -32.12 -27.04
N LEU A 231 -11.04 -33.17 -26.92
CA LEU A 231 -12.01 -33.52 -27.95
C LEU A 231 -13.17 -32.52 -28.04
N CYS A 232 -13.60 -31.94 -26.92
CA CYS A 232 -14.60 -30.87 -26.90
C CYS A 232 -14.05 -29.60 -27.53
N VAL A 233 -12.84 -29.18 -27.13
CA VAL A 233 -12.18 -27.98 -27.68
C VAL A 233 -12.01 -28.09 -29.20
N ALA A 234 -11.58 -29.25 -29.71
CA ALA A 234 -11.43 -29.45 -31.15
C ALA A 234 -12.76 -29.57 -31.92
N ALA A 235 -13.84 -30.01 -31.27
CA ALA A 235 -15.17 -30.05 -31.88
C ALA A 235 -15.78 -28.65 -32.05
N ASP A 236 -15.41 -27.70 -31.19
CA ASP A 236 -15.79 -26.29 -31.33
C ASP A 236 -14.98 -25.58 -32.41
N SER A 237 -13.73 -26.00 -32.65
CA SER A 237 -12.86 -25.46 -33.71
C SER A 237 -13.31 -25.86 -35.14
N GLN A 238 -14.05 -26.96 -35.32
CA GLN A 238 -14.48 -27.42 -36.65
C GLN A 238 -15.77 -26.75 -37.20
N LYS A 239 -16.38 -25.82 -36.44
CA LYS A 239 -17.59 -25.10 -36.90
C LYS A 239 -17.31 -23.82 -37.68
N ASN A 240 -16.08 -23.34 -37.71
CA ASN A 240 -15.71 -22.08 -38.35
C ASN A 240 -14.51 -22.27 -39.28
N ASP A 241 -14.67 -23.00 -40.39
CA ASP A 241 -13.72 -22.85 -41.51
C ASP A 241 -14.32 -23.31 -42.85
N SER A 242 -14.65 -22.34 -43.69
CA SER A 242 -14.50 -22.42 -45.15
C SER A 242 -14.61 -21.03 -45.80
N LYS A 243 -13.52 -20.25 -45.71
CA LYS A 243 -12.73 -19.71 -46.85
C LYS A 243 -11.94 -18.43 -46.50
N ASP A 244 -10.62 -18.63 -46.50
CA ASP A 244 -9.54 -17.84 -47.12
C ASP A 244 -9.15 -16.44 -46.59
N ASP A 245 -8.12 -16.48 -45.75
CA ASP A 245 -6.76 -15.91 -45.96
C ASP A 245 -6.35 -14.58 -45.29
N LEU A 246 -5.15 -14.65 -44.69
CA LEU A 246 -4.28 -13.63 -44.08
C LEU A 246 -4.57 -13.16 -42.64
N GLY A 247 -4.23 -14.06 -41.70
CA GLY A 247 -3.39 -13.84 -40.50
C GLY A 247 -3.50 -12.54 -39.70
N VAL A 248 -4.20 -12.62 -38.57
CA VAL A 248 -3.89 -11.94 -37.30
C VAL A 248 -4.29 -12.88 -36.17
N GLY A 249 -3.36 -13.17 -35.26
CA GLY A 249 -3.61 -13.98 -34.06
C GLY A 249 -4.55 -13.26 -33.11
N ASP A 250 -5.60 -13.97 -32.68
CA ASP A 250 -6.67 -13.46 -31.84
C ASP A 250 -6.18 -13.12 -30.44
N GLU A 251 -6.63 -11.95 -30.04
CA GLU A 251 -6.40 -11.23 -28.81
C GLU A 251 -6.95 -12.06 -27.64
N GLY A 252 -6.08 -12.48 -26.72
CA GLY A 252 -6.53 -12.72 -25.36
C GLY A 252 -7.17 -11.43 -24.86
N GLU A 253 -8.41 -11.51 -24.37
CA GLU A 253 -9.22 -10.39 -23.87
C GLU A 253 -8.36 -9.38 -23.11
N ILE A 254 -7.93 -8.33 -23.82
CA ILE A 254 -7.46 -7.10 -23.22
C ILE A 254 -8.73 -6.48 -22.63
N GLU A 255 -8.85 -6.52 -21.30
CA GLU A 255 -9.81 -5.66 -20.59
C GLU A 255 -9.67 -4.24 -21.16
N LYS A 256 -10.67 -3.81 -21.93
CA LYS A 256 -10.68 -2.51 -22.60
C LYS A 256 -10.26 -1.43 -21.60
N LEU A 257 -9.16 -0.76 -21.91
CA LEU A 257 -8.65 0.42 -21.22
C LEU A 257 -9.79 1.42 -20.99
N VAL A 258 -10.29 1.51 -19.76
CA VAL A 258 -11.32 2.48 -19.41
C VAL A 258 -10.61 3.82 -19.19
N THR A 259 -10.73 4.70 -20.19
CA THR A 259 -10.24 6.08 -20.10
C THR A 259 -11.08 6.86 -19.10
N ALA A 260 -10.42 7.51 -18.14
CA ALA A 260 -11.10 8.28 -17.11
C ALA A 260 -11.53 9.64 -17.69
N THR A 261 -12.83 9.91 -17.70
CA THR A 261 -13.38 11.16 -18.26
C THR A 261 -13.27 12.28 -17.23
N LYS A 262 -12.29 13.18 -17.38
CA LYS A 262 -12.22 14.43 -16.61
C LYS A 262 -13.21 15.43 -17.20
N LYS A 263 -14.16 15.89 -16.39
CA LYS A 263 -15.12 16.92 -16.79
C LYS A 263 -15.47 17.76 -15.56
N GLY A 264 -15.10 19.04 -15.59
CA GLY A 264 -15.02 19.90 -14.40
C GLY A 264 -13.75 19.66 -13.59
N ALA A 265 -13.79 19.93 -12.28
CA ALA A 265 -12.62 19.82 -11.40
C ALA A 265 -12.28 18.39 -10.96
N ALA A 266 -13.22 17.44 -11.08
CA ALA A 266 -13.00 16.04 -10.75
C ALA A 266 -13.25 15.12 -11.96
N VAL A 267 -12.79 13.87 -11.81
CA VAL A 267 -12.95 12.83 -12.83
C VAL A 267 -14.21 12.04 -12.50
N LEU A 268 -15.07 11.85 -13.50
CA LEU A 268 -16.28 11.05 -13.34
C LEU A 268 -15.92 9.58 -13.09
N ASP A 269 -16.70 8.91 -12.24
CA ASP A 269 -16.49 7.48 -12.01
C ASP A 269 -16.59 6.69 -13.32
N GLN A 270 -15.64 5.77 -13.50
CA GLN A 270 -15.47 5.01 -14.73
C GLN A 270 -16.68 4.14 -15.11
N TYR A 271 -17.52 3.78 -14.13
CA TYR A 271 -18.72 2.94 -14.34
C TYR A 271 -20.02 3.73 -14.49
N LEU A 272 -19.97 5.05 -14.62
CA LEU A 272 -21.10 5.83 -15.13
C LEU A 272 -21.37 5.48 -16.60
N SER A 273 -22.64 5.53 -17.02
CA SER A 273 -22.99 5.34 -18.43
C SER A 273 -22.43 6.48 -19.28
N ASP A 274 -22.14 6.18 -20.54
CA ASP A 274 -21.53 7.15 -21.45
C ASP A 274 -22.46 8.36 -21.67
N ASP A 275 -23.77 8.16 -21.73
CA ASP A 275 -24.77 9.25 -21.77
C ASP A 275 -24.63 10.25 -20.61
N ILE A 276 -24.33 9.76 -19.40
CA ILE A 276 -24.14 10.62 -18.22
C ILE A 276 -22.79 11.32 -18.30
N LYS A 277 -21.73 10.60 -18.71
CA LYS A 277 -20.40 11.19 -18.87
C LYS A 277 -20.39 12.31 -19.92
N GLU A 278 -21.20 12.19 -20.96
CA GLU A 278 -21.34 13.20 -22.01
C GLU A 278 -22.09 14.45 -21.56
N GLN A 279 -23.03 14.35 -20.61
CA GLN A 279 -23.96 15.46 -20.26
C GLN A 279 -23.77 16.04 -18.85
N TYR A 280 -23.00 15.39 -17.98
CA TYR A 280 -22.82 15.81 -16.60
C TYR A 280 -21.34 16.05 -16.28
N HIS A 281 -21.08 16.87 -15.26
CA HIS A 281 -19.78 17.07 -14.63
C HIS A 281 -19.92 17.00 -13.11
N VAL A 282 -18.81 16.82 -12.37
CA VAL A 282 -18.87 16.84 -10.90
C VAL A 282 -19.12 18.26 -10.41
N LEU A 283 -20.12 18.43 -9.54
CA LEU A 283 -20.50 19.71 -8.96
C LEU A 283 -19.35 20.30 -8.14
N GLN A 284 -19.00 21.55 -8.43
CA GLN A 284 -18.07 22.36 -7.66
C GLN A 284 -18.76 23.64 -7.19
N GLN A 285 -18.72 23.91 -5.88
CA GLN A 285 -19.21 25.17 -5.31
C GLN A 285 -18.08 25.86 -4.55
N GLY A 286 -17.55 26.95 -5.13
CA GLY A 286 -16.34 27.60 -4.62
C GLY A 286 -15.15 26.63 -4.63
N ASN A 287 -14.55 26.40 -3.46
CA ASN A 287 -13.42 25.48 -3.29
C ASN A 287 -13.86 24.05 -2.95
N ASP A 288 -15.16 23.80 -2.81
CA ASP A 288 -15.70 22.49 -2.44
C ASP A 288 -16.09 21.70 -3.69
N ILE A 289 -15.34 20.64 -3.97
CA ILE A 289 -15.64 19.66 -5.01
C ILE A 289 -16.40 18.51 -4.37
N TYR A 290 -17.65 18.27 -4.77
CA TYR A 290 -18.51 17.25 -4.18
C TYR A 290 -18.21 15.85 -4.73
N ASP A 291 -17.01 15.37 -4.42
CA ASP A 291 -16.48 14.03 -4.72
C ASP A 291 -15.78 13.47 -3.48
N ALA A 292 -16.17 12.27 -3.06
CA ALA A 292 -15.51 11.59 -1.95
C ALA A 292 -15.29 10.11 -2.25
N THR A 293 -14.02 9.71 -2.16
CA THR A 293 -13.62 8.31 -2.16
C THR A 293 -13.31 7.87 -0.73
N LEU A 294 -14.03 6.85 -0.26
CA LEU A 294 -13.92 6.31 1.08
C LEU A 294 -13.34 4.90 1.07
N ASN A 295 -12.60 4.56 2.11
CA ASN A 295 -12.00 3.24 2.29
C ASN A 295 -12.21 2.71 3.69
N GLN A 296 -12.38 1.40 3.80
CA GLN A 296 -12.47 0.72 5.08
C GLN A 296 -11.85 -0.66 4.97
N THR A 297 -10.82 -0.91 5.76
CA THR A 297 -10.24 -2.23 5.91
C THR A 297 -10.34 -2.68 7.36
N ASN A 298 -10.74 -3.94 7.57
CA ASN A 298 -10.67 -4.63 8.84
C ASN A 298 -10.17 -6.05 8.56
N VAL A 299 -8.93 -6.31 8.93
CA VAL A 299 -8.21 -7.55 8.63
C VAL A 299 -8.83 -8.72 9.38
N GLY A 300 -9.13 -8.58 10.67
CA GLY A 300 -9.74 -9.64 11.49
C GLY A 300 -11.11 -10.09 10.97
N ASN A 301 -11.93 -9.16 10.48
CA ASN A 301 -13.26 -9.43 9.92
C ASN A 301 -13.27 -9.66 8.40
N ASN A 302 -12.11 -9.79 7.76
CA ASN A 302 -11.97 -10.01 6.32
C ASN A 302 -12.65 -8.93 5.43
N ASN A 303 -12.77 -7.70 5.94
CA ASN A 303 -13.38 -6.59 5.22
C ASN A 303 -12.30 -5.75 4.53
N ASN A 304 -12.48 -5.49 3.25
CA ASN A 304 -11.72 -4.50 2.49
C ASN A 304 -12.67 -3.85 1.49
N LYS A 305 -13.26 -2.72 1.88
CA LYS A 305 -14.44 -2.12 1.23
C LYS A 305 -14.14 -0.70 0.79
N PHE A 306 -14.73 -0.31 -0.34
CA PHE A 306 -14.75 1.06 -0.80
C PHE A 306 -16.18 1.60 -0.88
N PHE A 307 -16.28 2.91 -0.80
CA PHE A 307 -17.51 3.66 -1.07
C PHE A 307 -17.13 4.97 -1.77
N ILE A 308 -17.65 5.20 -2.96
CA ILE A 308 -17.48 6.43 -3.74
C ILE A 308 -18.82 7.13 -3.80
N ILE A 309 -18.80 8.44 -3.65
CA ILE A 309 -19.96 9.29 -3.81
C ILE A 309 -19.60 10.57 -4.57
N GLN A 310 -20.40 10.91 -5.58
CA GLN A 310 -20.22 12.09 -6.43
C GLN A 310 -21.56 12.80 -6.61
N VAL A 311 -21.57 14.13 -6.48
CA VAL A 311 -22.67 14.97 -6.96
C VAL A 311 -22.37 15.42 -8.37
N LEU A 312 -23.28 15.15 -9.29
CA LEU A 312 -23.17 15.47 -10.70
C LEU A 312 -24.16 16.57 -11.06
N GLU A 313 -23.71 17.57 -11.80
CA GLU A 313 -24.53 18.64 -12.37
C GLU A 313 -24.60 18.47 -13.88
N ASN A 314 -25.79 18.63 -14.46
CA ASN A 314 -25.97 18.62 -15.90
C ASN A 314 -25.36 19.89 -16.50
N ASP A 315 -24.64 19.78 -17.62
CA ASP A 315 -23.99 20.92 -18.27
C ASP A 315 -24.98 21.98 -18.77
N SER A 316 -26.22 21.58 -19.06
CA SER A 316 -27.31 22.49 -19.43
C SER A 316 -27.89 23.24 -18.22
N GLY A 317 -27.44 22.90 -17.00
CA GLY A 317 -27.88 23.47 -15.73
C GLY A 317 -29.22 22.92 -15.23
N GLY A 318 -29.47 23.10 -13.93
CA GLY A 318 -30.78 22.90 -13.30
C GLY A 318 -31.18 21.45 -12.96
N ASN A 319 -30.35 20.46 -13.30
CA ASN A 319 -30.55 19.06 -12.93
C ASN A 319 -29.30 18.49 -12.26
N PHE A 320 -29.49 17.85 -11.10
CA PHE A 320 -28.42 17.27 -10.31
C PHE A 320 -28.68 15.78 -10.03
N LEU A 321 -27.62 14.98 -9.98
CA LEU A 321 -27.66 13.56 -9.64
C LEU A 321 -26.67 13.27 -8.51
N VAL A 322 -27.01 12.35 -7.62
CA VAL A 322 -26.07 11.83 -6.62
C VAL A 322 -25.73 10.40 -6.96
N TYR A 323 -24.51 10.18 -7.43
CA TYR A 323 -23.98 8.86 -7.75
C TYR A 323 -23.28 8.25 -6.54
N THR A 324 -23.52 6.96 -6.31
CA THR A 324 -22.81 6.16 -5.30
C THR A 324 -22.36 4.85 -5.89
N ARG A 325 -21.13 4.42 -5.54
CA ARG A 325 -20.59 3.10 -5.88
C ARG A 325 -19.92 2.48 -4.67
N TRP A 326 -20.16 1.20 -4.41
CA TRP A 326 -19.60 0.52 -3.25
C TRP A 326 -19.30 -0.94 -3.54
N GLY A 327 -18.33 -1.50 -2.84
CA GLY A 327 -17.96 -2.89 -3.03
C GLY A 327 -16.66 -3.26 -2.35
N ARG A 328 -16.12 -4.42 -2.74
CA ARG A 328 -14.78 -4.86 -2.34
C ARG A 328 -13.73 -4.12 -3.16
N VAL A 329 -12.67 -3.63 -2.52
CA VAL A 329 -11.56 -2.96 -3.23
C VAL A 329 -10.99 -3.93 -4.29
N GLY A 330 -10.84 -3.46 -5.53
CA GLY A 330 -10.45 -4.28 -6.69
C GLY A 330 -11.61 -4.69 -7.59
N ALA A 331 -12.83 -4.79 -7.04
CA ALA A 331 -14.01 -5.20 -7.80
C ALA A 331 -14.86 -4.00 -8.26
N LYS A 332 -15.67 -4.21 -9.32
CA LYS A 332 -16.62 -3.21 -9.84
C LYS A 332 -17.57 -2.67 -8.74
N GLY A 333 -18.14 -3.59 -7.95
CA GLY A 333 -19.11 -3.27 -6.90
C GLY A 333 -20.52 -3.01 -7.43
N GLY A 334 -21.40 -2.54 -6.54
CA GLY A 334 -22.75 -2.06 -6.87
C GLY A 334 -22.77 -0.55 -7.05
N THR A 335 -23.70 -0.06 -7.88
CA THR A 335 -23.89 1.37 -8.16
C THR A 335 -25.33 1.78 -7.86
N LYS A 336 -25.53 3.06 -7.53
CA LYS A 336 -26.87 3.67 -7.42
C LYS A 336 -26.79 5.14 -7.78
N ILE A 337 -27.74 5.59 -8.59
CA ILE A 337 -27.98 7.00 -8.91
C ILE A 337 -29.26 7.42 -8.18
N ASN A 338 -29.19 8.54 -7.48
CA ASN A 338 -30.32 9.21 -6.86
C ASN A 338 -30.58 10.52 -7.63
N GLY A 339 -31.86 10.87 -7.80
CA GLY A 339 -32.30 12.06 -8.55
C GLY A 339 -33.24 11.70 -9.71
N PRO A 340 -33.47 12.63 -10.66
CA PRO A 340 -32.89 13.97 -10.73
C PRO A 340 -33.41 14.90 -9.63
N TYR A 341 -32.51 15.71 -9.06
CA TYR A 341 -32.84 16.81 -8.16
C TYR A 341 -32.86 18.11 -8.97
N THR A 342 -33.78 19.01 -8.65
CA THR A 342 -33.88 20.33 -9.30
C THR A 342 -33.12 21.43 -8.55
N SER A 343 -32.64 21.12 -7.34
CA SER A 343 -31.89 22.02 -6.47
C SER A 343 -30.53 21.43 -6.13
N ALA A 344 -29.47 22.21 -6.28
CA ALA A 344 -28.13 21.83 -5.85
C ALA A 344 -28.08 21.56 -4.34
N TYR A 345 -28.91 22.27 -3.55
CA TYR A 345 -28.99 22.09 -2.11
C TYR A 345 -29.49 20.69 -1.72
N ASP A 346 -30.49 20.16 -2.41
CA ASP A 346 -31.04 18.84 -2.09
C ASP A 346 -30.02 17.72 -2.43
N ALA A 347 -29.33 17.87 -3.56
CA ALA A 347 -28.29 16.92 -3.99
C ALA A 347 -27.07 16.95 -3.06
N THR A 348 -26.60 18.14 -2.68
CA THR A 348 -25.48 18.30 -1.72
C THR A 348 -25.88 17.83 -0.31
N SER A 349 -27.12 18.07 0.13
CA SER A 349 -27.61 17.55 1.41
C SER A 349 -27.63 16.02 1.47
N GLU A 350 -28.08 15.35 0.40
CA GLU A 350 -28.03 13.87 0.29
C GLU A 350 -26.57 13.38 0.33
N PHE A 351 -25.65 14.08 -0.34
CA PHE A 351 -24.22 13.76 -0.31
C PHE A 351 -23.65 13.88 1.10
N GLU A 352 -23.88 15.02 1.77
CA GLU A 352 -23.35 15.29 3.10
C GLU A 352 -23.93 14.34 4.15
N SER A 353 -25.23 14.02 4.04
CA SER A 353 -25.88 13.02 4.90
C SER A 353 -25.22 11.64 4.73
N LYS A 354 -25.03 11.18 3.48
CA LYS A 354 -24.37 9.89 3.22
C LYS A 354 -22.91 9.90 3.67
N PHE A 355 -22.19 10.99 3.44
CA PHE A 355 -20.81 11.14 3.90
C PHE A 355 -20.74 11.02 5.42
N TYR A 356 -21.60 11.74 6.15
CA TYR A 356 -21.69 11.67 7.61
C TYR A 356 -22.10 10.28 8.09
N ASP A 357 -23.06 9.61 7.43
CA ASP A 357 -23.48 8.26 7.82
C ASP A 357 -22.35 7.24 7.73
N LYS A 358 -21.50 7.35 6.70
CA LYS A 358 -20.39 6.42 6.46
C LYS A 358 -19.15 6.73 7.30
N THR A 359 -18.87 8.01 7.57
CA THR A 359 -17.62 8.47 8.18
C THR A 359 -17.76 9.00 9.61
N LYS A 360 -18.98 9.40 10.01
CA LYS A 360 -19.29 10.16 11.23
C LYS A 360 -18.53 11.49 11.36
N ASN A 361 -18.14 12.05 10.21
CA ASN A 361 -17.51 13.36 10.08
C ASN A 361 -18.40 14.24 9.20
N TYR A 362 -18.45 15.54 9.48
CA TYR A 362 -19.13 16.51 8.63
C TYR A 362 -18.28 16.85 7.41
N TRP A 363 -18.89 16.95 6.24
CA TRP A 363 -18.19 17.29 5.00
C TRP A 363 -17.51 18.67 5.04
N SER A 364 -18.17 19.64 5.69
CA SER A 364 -17.62 20.99 5.91
C SER A 364 -16.35 20.99 6.75
N ASN A 365 -16.18 20.01 7.66
CA ASN A 365 -15.01 19.88 8.52
C ASN A 365 -14.04 18.79 8.08
N ARG A 366 -14.09 18.36 6.81
CA ARG A 366 -13.27 17.26 6.28
C ARG A 366 -11.76 17.49 6.35
N LYS A 367 -11.30 18.74 6.47
CA LYS A 367 -9.87 19.05 6.67
C LYS A 367 -9.36 18.56 8.03
N ASP A 368 -10.23 18.54 9.03
CA ASP A 368 -9.97 18.01 10.37
C ASP A 368 -10.57 16.60 10.54
N PHE A 369 -10.50 15.78 9.49
CA PHE A 369 -11.07 14.42 9.48
C PHE A 369 -10.39 13.53 10.52
N PHE A 370 -11.18 12.87 11.36
CA PHE A 370 -10.70 11.82 12.27
C PHE A 370 -11.31 10.47 11.91
N CYS A 371 -10.47 9.43 11.88
CA CYS A 371 -10.91 8.07 11.65
C CYS A 371 -11.71 7.54 12.85
N GLN A 372 -12.95 7.12 12.61
CA GLN A 372 -13.79 6.48 13.64
C GLN A 372 -13.69 4.95 13.56
N PRO A 373 -13.60 4.23 14.69
CA PRO A 373 -13.57 2.76 14.68
C PRO A 373 -14.77 2.18 13.93
N LYS A 374 -14.53 1.20 13.06
CA LYS A 374 -15.57 0.53 12.24
C LYS A 374 -16.33 1.44 11.26
N HIS A 375 -15.85 2.66 11.01
CA HIS A 375 -16.36 3.55 9.97
C HIS A 375 -15.40 3.64 8.79
N TYR A 376 -15.84 4.28 7.71
CA TYR A 376 -15.00 4.54 6.55
C TYR A 376 -14.06 5.72 6.82
N SER A 377 -12.83 5.62 6.31
CA SER A 377 -11.90 6.74 6.22
C SER A 377 -12.04 7.44 4.88
N TRP A 378 -11.93 8.77 4.86
CA TRP A 378 -11.88 9.56 3.65
C TRP A 378 -10.46 9.55 3.09
N LEU A 379 -10.34 9.24 1.79
CA LEU A 379 -9.09 9.34 1.05
C LEU A 379 -9.05 10.71 0.37
N GLU A 380 -8.13 11.55 0.83
CA GLU A 380 -7.92 12.87 0.24
C GLU A 380 -7.31 12.74 -1.15
N MET A 381 -7.96 13.37 -2.12
CA MET A 381 -7.56 13.38 -3.53
C MET A 381 -7.08 14.79 -3.87
N ASP A 382 -5.88 14.89 -4.46
CA ASP A 382 -5.34 16.17 -4.93
C ASP A 382 -5.99 16.53 -6.28
N TYR A 383 -7.08 17.30 -6.23
CA TYR A 383 -7.69 17.91 -7.41
C TYR A 383 -7.15 19.34 -7.56
N ALA A 384 -5.85 19.50 -7.77
CA ALA A 384 -5.29 20.82 -8.05
C ALA A 384 -6.06 21.47 -9.22
N GLU A 385 -6.54 22.70 -9.00
CA GLU A 385 -7.23 23.51 -10.01
C GLU A 385 -6.30 23.74 -11.20
N ASN A 386 -6.77 23.47 -12.42
CA ASN A 386 -6.45 24.31 -13.58
C ASN A 386 -7.41 24.03 -14.75
N GLY A 387 -8.35 24.98 -14.89
CA GLY A 387 -8.89 25.62 -16.10
C GLY A 387 -8.86 24.93 -17.47
N LYS A 388 -10.10 24.79 -18.00
CA LYS A 388 -10.55 24.76 -19.41
C LYS A 388 -10.25 23.51 -20.26
N ASP A 389 -11.33 22.79 -20.52
CA ASP A 389 -11.66 22.03 -21.74
C ASP A 389 -10.51 21.33 -22.47
N SER A 390 -10.14 20.17 -21.96
CA SER A 390 -9.55 19.09 -22.76
C SER A 390 -10.30 17.81 -22.43
N SER A 391 -11.28 17.45 -23.26
CA SER A 391 -11.86 16.12 -23.27
C SER A 391 -10.72 15.11 -23.42
N VAL A 392 -10.53 14.23 -22.44
CA VAL A 392 -9.71 13.01 -22.62
C VAL A 392 -10.51 12.09 -23.54
N GLN A 393 -10.52 12.40 -24.83
CA GLN A 393 -10.85 11.44 -25.86
C GLN A 393 -9.68 10.45 -25.92
N GLY A 394 -9.83 9.34 -25.21
CA GLY A 394 -9.25 8.08 -25.64
C GLY A 394 -9.95 7.60 -26.92
N GLN A 395 -9.93 8.40 -27.97
CA GLN A 395 -10.19 7.88 -29.31
C GLN A 395 -8.86 7.34 -29.83
N LEU A 396 -8.76 6.01 -29.90
CA LEU A 396 -8.05 5.34 -30.98
C LEU A 396 -8.73 5.75 -32.29
N ASN A 397 -8.55 6.99 -32.72
CA ASN A 397 -8.63 7.28 -34.14
C ASN A 397 -7.33 6.71 -34.73
N PRO A 398 -7.38 5.95 -35.84
CA PRO A 398 -6.17 5.63 -36.55
C PRO A 398 -5.54 6.97 -36.90
N VAL A 399 -4.46 7.31 -36.18
CA VAL A 399 -3.70 8.52 -36.43
C VAL A 399 -3.41 8.49 -37.91
N HIS A 400 -4.05 9.39 -38.65
CA HIS A 400 -3.56 9.85 -39.94
C HIS A 400 -2.06 9.91 -39.78
N LYS A 401 -1.30 9.23 -40.65
CA LYS A 401 0.17 9.23 -40.72
C LYS A 401 0.70 10.68 -40.73
N SER A 402 0.66 11.36 -39.60
CA SER A 402 1.42 12.55 -39.29
C SER A 402 2.73 11.98 -38.81
N GLN A 403 3.76 12.22 -39.62
CA GLN A 403 5.15 11.84 -39.36
C GLN A 403 5.51 12.01 -37.88
N PRO A 404 6.36 11.15 -37.31
CA PRO A 404 6.89 11.38 -35.97
C PRO A 404 7.48 12.79 -35.96
N ARG A 405 6.90 13.70 -35.16
CA ARG A 405 7.50 15.02 -34.95
C ARG A 405 8.86 14.74 -34.31
N GLU A 406 9.94 15.04 -35.04
CA GLU A 406 11.29 14.66 -34.64
C GLU A 406 11.61 15.29 -33.29
N THR A 407 11.97 14.45 -32.31
CA THR A 407 12.44 14.96 -31.02
C THR A 407 13.84 15.55 -31.18
N LYS A 408 14.13 16.61 -30.42
CA LYS A 408 15.48 17.20 -30.34
C LYS A 408 16.47 16.29 -29.60
N LEU A 409 15.99 15.25 -28.93
CA LEU A 409 16.81 14.31 -28.18
C LEU A 409 17.49 13.31 -29.11
N GLU A 410 18.74 12.96 -28.79
CA GLU A 410 19.41 11.83 -29.41
C GLU A 410 18.64 10.53 -29.15
N SER A 411 18.62 9.61 -30.13
CA SER A 411 17.82 8.37 -30.05
C SER A 411 18.02 7.56 -28.76
N PRO A 412 19.25 7.37 -28.22
CA PRO A 412 19.44 6.66 -26.96
C PRO A 412 18.77 7.35 -25.77
N ILE A 413 18.84 8.69 -25.71
CA ILE A 413 18.21 9.48 -24.65
C ILE A 413 16.70 9.41 -24.80
N ALA A 414 16.18 9.62 -26.02
CA ALA A 414 14.74 9.56 -26.28
C ALA A 414 14.14 8.23 -25.82
N LYS A 415 14.74 7.09 -26.19
CA LYS A 415 14.30 5.75 -25.75
C LYS A 415 14.33 5.59 -24.22
N PHE A 416 15.38 6.09 -23.58
CA PHE A 416 15.52 6.01 -22.14
C PHE A 416 14.48 6.85 -21.39
N ILE A 417 14.23 8.09 -21.84
CA ILE A 417 13.21 8.96 -21.26
C ILE A 417 11.82 8.38 -21.45
N SER A 418 11.50 7.87 -22.65
CA SER A 418 10.23 7.17 -22.88
C SER A 418 10.02 5.98 -21.95
N LEU A 419 11.10 5.26 -21.59
CA LEU A 419 11.02 4.12 -20.67
C LEU A 419 10.70 4.57 -19.23
N ILE A 420 11.39 5.58 -18.70
CA ILE A 420 11.26 5.98 -17.28
C ILE A 420 10.06 6.90 -17.03
N CYS A 421 9.53 7.54 -18.08
CA CYS A 421 8.37 8.43 -18.03
C CYS A 421 7.06 7.76 -18.50
N ASP A 422 7.05 6.44 -18.69
CA ASP A 422 5.84 5.71 -19.09
C ASP A 422 4.86 5.51 -17.91
N ILE A 423 3.76 6.27 -17.93
CA ILE A 423 2.69 6.23 -16.93
C ILE A 423 2.01 4.85 -16.90
N ASN A 424 1.87 4.16 -18.04
CA ASN A 424 1.24 2.83 -18.08
C ASN A 424 2.12 1.80 -17.39
N MET A 425 3.43 1.85 -17.63
CA MET A 425 4.41 1.04 -16.90
C MET A 425 4.35 1.32 -15.39
N MET A 426 4.30 2.59 -14.97
CA MET A 426 4.15 2.95 -13.56
C MET A 426 2.87 2.37 -12.96
N ARG A 427 1.75 2.46 -13.68
CA ARG A 427 0.45 1.93 -13.26
C ARG A 427 0.47 0.41 -13.12
N GLN A 428 1.06 -0.30 -14.09
CA GLN A 428 1.20 -1.75 -14.06
C GLN A 428 2.06 -2.20 -12.87
N GLN A 429 3.22 -1.57 -12.66
CA GLN A 429 4.10 -1.87 -11.53
C GLN A 429 3.40 -1.65 -10.17
N MET A 430 2.53 -0.64 -10.06
CA MET A 430 1.74 -0.42 -8.85
C MET A 430 0.68 -1.51 -8.61
N MET A 431 0.04 -1.99 -9.67
CA MET A 431 -0.90 -3.11 -9.55
C MET A 431 -0.18 -4.40 -9.13
N GLU A 432 1.02 -4.67 -9.65
CA GLU A 432 1.82 -5.85 -9.31
C GLU A 432 2.22 -5.89 -7.82
N ILE A 433 2.51 -4.73 -7.21
CA ILE A 433 2.80 -4.66 -5.78
C ILE A 433 1.53 -4.69 -4.90
N GLY A 434 0.35 -4.76 -5.51
CA GLY A 434 -0.95 -4.91 -4.84
C GLY A 434 -1.64 -3.58 -4.49
N TYR A 435 -1.16 -2.46 -5.01
CA TYR A 435 -1.81 -1.16 -4.87
C TYR A 435 -2.97 -1.02 -5.87
N ASN A 436 -4.10 -0.47 -5.42
CA ASN A 436 -5.25 -0.27 -6.30
C ASN A 436 -5.18 1.08 -7.03
N ALA A 437 -4.47 1.10 -8.17
CA ALA A 437 -4.33 2.29 -9.01
C ALA A 437 -5.64 2.76 -9.67
N ASN A 438 -6.69 1.93 -9.71
CA ASN A 438 -7.99 2.33 -10.25
C ASN A 438 -8.79 3.18 -9.25
N LYS A 439 -8.61 2.93 -7.95
CA LYS A 439 -9.29 3.67 -6.89
C LYS A 439 -8.58 4.98 -6.55
N LEU A 440 -7.26 4.95 -6.53
CA LEU A 440 -6.41 6.13 -6.35
C LEU A 440 -5.46 6.22 -7.55
N PRO A 441 -5.88 6.89 -8.64
CA PRO A 441 -5.02 7.16 -9.77
C PRO A 441 -3.74 7.87 -9.34
N LEU A 442 -2.63 7.52 -10.00
CA LEU A 442 -1.28 7.91 -9.60
C LEU A 442 -1.06 9.44 -9.51
N GLY A 443 -1.75 10.23 -10.35
CA GLY A 443 -1.70 11.70 -10.32
C GLY A 443 -2.49 12.36 -9.20
N LYS A 444 -3.25 11.59 -8.40
CA LYS A 444 -4.18 12.15 -7.39
C LYS A 444 -3.87 11.72 -5.96
N LEU A 445 -2.81 10.94 -5.76
CA LEU A 445 -2.38 10.54 -4.44
C LEU A 445 -1.79 11.76 -3.70
N SER A 446 -2.44 12.19 -2.61
CA SER A 446 -1.92 13.32 -1.86
C SER A 446 -0.66 12.95 -1.07
N LYS A 447 0.29 13.88 -1.00
CA LYS A 447 1.48 13.76 -0.13
C LYS A 447 1.09 13.50 1.33
N THR A 448 -0.02 14.07 1.80
CA THR A 448 -0.58 13.84 3.14
C THR A 448 -0.97 12.38 3.36
N THR A 449 -1.55 11.71 2.37
CA THR A 449 -1.91 10.28 2.44
C THR A 449 -0.67 9.39 2.49
N ILE A 450 0.37 9.71 1.73
CA ILE A 450 1.66 9.00 1.76
C ILE A 450 2.30 9.10 3.16
N LEU A 451 2.36 10.31 3.74
CA LEU A 451 2.91 10.53 5.07
C LEU A 451 2.11 9.80 6.16
N LYS A 452 0.78 9.82 6.10
CA LYS A 452 -0.09 9.01 6.98
C LYS A 452 0.21 7.51 6.83
N GLY A 453 0.49 7.05 5.61
CA GLY A 453 0.91 5.68 5.34
C GLY A 453 2.19 5.31 6.09
N TYR A 454 3.20 6.18 6.05
CA TYR A 454 4.44 6.02 6.81
C TYR A 454 4.22 6.01 8.32
N ASP A 455 3.40 6.92 8.85
CA ASP A 455 3.10 6.98 10.29
C ASP A 455 2.48 5.68 10.81
N VAL A 456 1.57 5.07 10.04
CA VAL A 456 1.00 3.77 10.43
C VAL A 456 2.06 2.67 10.36
N LEU A 457 2.92 2.64 9.33
CA LEU A 457 4.03 1.69 9.26
C LEU A 457 5.02 1.85 10.41
N LYS A 458 5.22 3.08 10.89
CA LYS A 458 6.01 3.38 12.09
C LYS A 458 5.38 2.80 13.36
N ASN A 459 4.07 2.97 13.54
CA ASN A 459 3.37 2.33 14.65
C ASN A 459 3.44 0.79 14.58
N ILE A 460 3.39 0.20 13.37
CA ILE A 460 3.59 -1.24 13.19
C ILE A 460 5.01 -1.65 13.58
N ALA A 461 6.01 -0.90 13.14
CA ALA A 461 7.42 -1.13 13.46
C ALA A 461 7.70 -1.17 14.97
N ASP A 462 7.03 -0.34 15.76
CA ASP A 462 7.21 -0.27 17.21
C ASP A 462 6.64 -1.50 17.93
N VAL A 463 5.63 -2.15 17.35
CA VAL A 463 4.92 -3.30 17.93
C VAL A 463 5.41 -4.64 17.36
N ILE A 464 6.08 -4.64 16.22
CA ILE A 464 6.52 -5.87 15.55
C ILE A 464 7.48 -6.69 16.42
N GLY A 465 7.24 -8.00 16.52
CA GLY A 465 7.99 -8.89 17.41
C GLY A 465 7.51 -8.91 18.87
N GLN A 466 6.55 -8.07 19.25
CA GLN A 466 5.85 -8.20 20.53
C GLN A 466 4.70 -9.22 20.43
N SER A 467 4.30 -9.83 21.55
CA SER A 467 3.18 -10.78 21.62
C SER A 467 1.80 -10.11 21.58
N ASN A 468 1.56 -9.16 20.66
CA ASN A 468 0.30 -8.43 20.55
C ASN A 468 -0.28 -8.51 19.12
N GLY A 469 -0.77 -9.70 18.77
CA GLY A 469 -1.33 -9.98 17.44
C GLY A 469 -2.55 -9.10 17.09
N GLN A 470 -3.43 -8.83 18.06
CA GLN A 470 -4.62 -8.01 17.83
C GLN A 470 -4.26 -6.57 17.44
N LEU A 471 -3.28 -5.97 18.11
CA LEU A 471 -2.82 -4.62 17.77
C LEU A 471 -2.17 -4.58 16.39
N LEU A 472 -1.39 -5.61 16.00
CA LEU A 472 -0.83 -5.72 14.65
C LEU A 472 -1.91 -5.87 13.58
N GLU A 473 -2.98 -6.61 13.85
CA GLU A 473 -4.15 -6.69 12.97
C GLU A 473 -4.84 -5.34 12.81
N ASP A 474 -5.02 -4.60 13.90
CA ASP A 474 -5.66 -3.28 13.89
C ASP A 474 -4.81 -2.25 13.15
N LEU A 475 -3.49 -2.22 13.38
CA LEU A 475 -2.57 -1.34 12.68
C LEU A 475 -2.44 -1.72 11.20
N SER A 476 -2.41 -3.02 10.86
CA SER A 476 -2.46 -3.47 9.46
C SER A 476 -3.75 -3.02 8.78
N SER A 477 -4.88 -3.10 9.50
CA SER A 477 -6.17 -2.60 9.03
C SER A 477 -6.15 -1.09 8.77
N GLN A 478 -5.53 -0.31 9.66
CA GLN A 478 -5.34 1.12 9.47
C GLN A 478 -4.48 1.41 8.23
N PHE A 479 -3.37 0.67 8.04
CA PHE A 479 -2.48 0.87 6.90
C PHE A 479 -3.22 0.65 5.58
N TYR A 480 -3.95 -0.47 5.44
CA TYR A 480 -4.72 -0.77 4.23
C TYR A 480 -5.95 0.12 4.04
N THR A 481 -6.41 0.76 5.11
CA THR A 481 -7.45 1.80 5.05
C THR A 481 -6.88 3.09 4.45
N VAL A 482 -5.67 3.50 4.82
CA VAL A 482 -5.00 4.71 4.30
C VAL A 482 -4.44 4.48 2.89
N ILE A 483 -3.78 3.35 2.65
CA ILE A 483 -3.19 2.96 1.36
C ILE A 483 -4.02 1.82 0.78
N PRO A 484 -4.92 2.07 -0.19
CA PRO A 484 -5.82 1.06 -0.72
C PRO A 484 -5.09 -0.04 -1.47
N HIS A 485 -5.39 -1.27 -1.08
CA HIS A 485 -4.82 -2.47 -1.68
C HIS A 485 -5.90 -3.34 -2.30
N ASP A 486 -5.55 -3.95 -3.43
CA ASP A 486 -6.34 -5.03 -4.01
C ASP A 486 -5.78 -6.38 -3.56
N PHE A 487 -6.58 -7.10 -2.78
CA PHE A 487 -6.23 -8.45 -2.30
C PHE A 487 -7.00 -9.54 -3.03
N GLY A 488 -7.76 -9.19 -4.08
CA GLY A 488 -8.74 -10.08 -4.70
C GLY A 488 -9.67 -10.66 -3.63
N PHE A 489 -10.05 -11.94 -3.76
CA PHE A 489 -10.90 -12.64 -2.78
C PHE A 489 -10.12 -13.42 -1.72
N LYS A 490 -8.81 -13.17 -1.56
CA LYS A 490 -7.99 -13.80 -0.52
C LYS A 490 -8.39 -13.32 0.87
N LYS A 491 -8.10 -14.15 1.89
CA LYS A 491 -8.43 -13.84 3.29
C LYS A 491 -7.49 -12.76 3.82
N MET A 492 -8.05 -11.68 4.36
CA MET A 492 -7.26 -10.52 4.82
C MET A 492 -6.22 -10.86 5.88
N ARG A 493 -6.46 -11.87 6.73
CA ARG A 493 -5.54 -12.34 7.77
C ARG A 493 -4.15 -12.75 7.25
N GLU A 494 -4.04 -13.12 5.98
CA GLU A 494 -2.76 -13.47 5.35
C GLU A 494 -1.88 -12.23 5.13
N PHE A 495 -2.48 -11.05 5.10
CA PHE A 495 -1.84 -9.77 4.84
C PHE A 495 -1.55 -8.96 6.10
N VAL A 496 -1.68 -9.53 7.30
CA VAL A 496 -1.19 -8.89 8.53
C VAL A 496 0.31 -8.63 8.39
N ILE A 497 0.72 -7.41 8.72
CA ILE A 497 2.11 -6.95 8.66
C ILE A 497 2.78 -7.34 9.99
N ASP A 498 3.16 -8.61 10.11
CA ASP A 498 3.65 -9.24 11.33
C ASP A 498 5.14 -9.62 11.30
N THR A 499 5.79 -9.48 10.13
CA THR A 499 7.23 -9.76 9.98
C THR A 499 7.99 -8.53 9.48
N PRO A 500 9.27 -8.36 9.89
CA PRO A 500 10.12 -7.27 9.39
C PRO A 500 10.22 -7.25 7.85
N GLN A 501 10.13 -8.40 7.19
CA GLN A 501 10.16 -8.52 5.73
C GLN A 501 8.90 -7.94 5.09
N LYS A 502 7.71 -8.24 5.64
CA LYS A 502 6.45 -7.64 5.17
C LYS A 502 6.45 -6.13 5.40
N LEU A 503 6.90 -5.68 6.57
CA LEU A 503 7.04 -4.26 6.88
C LEU A 503 7.96 -3.55 5.86
N LYS A 504 9.16 -4.09 5.62
CA LYS A 504 10.10 -3.57 4.61
C LYS A 504 9.45 -3.49 3.23
N SER A 505 8.77 -4.54 2.79
CA SER A 505 8.05 -4.54 1.50
C SER A 505 6.99 -3.44 1.41
N LYS A 506 6.29 -3.12 2.50
CA LYS A 506 5.32 -2.02 2.53
C LYS A 506 5.96 -0.64 2.60
N ILE A 507 7.10 -0.48 3.27
CA ILE A 507 7.89 0.75 3.25
C ILE A 507 8.33 1.07 1.81
N GLU A 508 8.93 0.10 1.12
CA GLU A 508 9.40 0.26 -0.26
C GLU A 508 8.27 0.55 -1.25
N MET A 509 7.07 0.01 -0.99
CA MET A 509 5.87 0.37 -1.75
C MET A 509 5.49 1.84 -1.56
N VAL A 510 5.44 2.32 -0.32
CA VAL A 510 5.08 3.73 -0.04
C VAL A 510 6.14 4.68 -0.59
N GLU A 511 7.42 4.29 -0.58
CA GLU A 511 8.49 5.02 -1.27
C GLU A 511 8.24 5.11 -2.78
N ALA A 512 7.90 3.99 -3.42
CA ALA A 512 7.58 3.99 -4.85
C ALA A 512 6.37 4.87 -5.19
N LEU A 513 5.33 4.87 -4.33
CA LEU A 513 4.19 5.76 -4.48
C LEU A 513 4.60 7.25 -4.39
N ALA A 514 5.54 7.59 -3.51
CA ALA A 514 6.07 8.95 -3.39
C ALA A 514 6.90 9.39 -4.60
N GLU A 515 7.67 8.49 -5.20
CA GLU A 515 8.41 8.79 -6.43
C GLU A 515 7.47 8.95 -7.64
N ILE A 516 6.41 8.14 -7.69
CA ILE A 516 5.41 8.25 -8.76
C ILE A 516 4.61 9.55 -8.63
N GLU A 517 4.23 9.97 -7.42
CA GLU A 517 3.54 11.26 -7.20
C GLU A 517 4.37 12.44 -7.70
N VAL A 518 5.69 12.38 -7.49
CA VAL A 518 6.62 13.37 -8.07
C VAL A 518 6.64 13.25 -9.58
N ALA A 519 6.78 12.03 -10.12
CA ALA A 519 6.85 11.80 -11.55
C ALA A 519 5.59 12.29 -12.28
N THR A 520 4.39 12.00 -11.77
CA THR A 520 3.13 12.42 -12.37
C THR A 520 3.00 13.93 -12.38
N LYS A 521 3.36 14.62 -11.29
CA LYS A 521 3.40 16.09 -11.25
C LYS A 521 4.35 16.69 -12.29
N LEU A 522 5.52 16.09 -12.48
CA LEU A 522 6.45 16.52 -13.53
C LEU A 522 5.91 16.31 -14.95
N LEU A 523 5.06 15.29 -15.16
CA LEU A 523 4.49 14.93 -16.45
C LEU A 523 3.21 15.72 -16.80
N GLU A 524 2.41 16.13 -15.80
CA GLU A 524 1.13 16.81 -16.00
C GLU A 524 1.28 18.30 -16.35
N ASP A 525 2.42 18.93 -16.02
CA ASP A 525 2.48 20.39 -15.97
C ASP A 525 2.39 21.15 -17.31
N ASN A 526 2.60 20.57 -18.51
CA ASN A 526 2.59 21.38 -19.77
C ASN A 526 2.41 20.60 -21.11
N THR A 527 1.56 19.57 -21.21
CA THR A 527 1.45 18.81 -22.48
C THR A 527 0.72 19.54 -23.62
N ASP A 528 -0.15 20.50 -23.32
CA ASP A 528 -1.06 21.07 -24.34
C ASP A 528 -0.45 22.23 -25.17
N ILE A 529 0.77 22.68 -24.85
CA ILE A 529 1.40 23.87 -25.49
C ILE A 529 2.75 23.53 -26.18
N GLN A 530 3.27 22.32 -26.06
CA GLN A 530 4.68 22.04 -26.39
C GLN A 530 4.90 21.28 -27.70
N GLU A 531 5.85 21.77 -28.50
CA GLU A 531 6.21 21.19 -29.80
C GLU A 531 6.88 19.81 -29.69
N ASP A 532 7.62 19.54 -28.59
CA ASP A 532 8.30 18.26 -28.30
C ASP A 532 8.09 17.84 -26.83
N PRO A 533 7.04 17.06 -26.54
CA PRO A 533 6.72 16.61 -25.18
C PRO A 533 7.84 15.80 -24.52
N LEU A 534 8.57 14.99 -25.29
CA LEU A 534 9.62 14.13 -24.74
C LEU A 534 10.86 14.94 -24.33
N TYR A 535 11.22 15.94 -25.12
CA TYR A 535 12.27 16.88 -24.77
C TYR A 535 11.91 17.70 -23.52
N TYR A 536 10.67 18.16 -23.40
CA TYR A 536 10.24 18.85 -22.18
C TYR A 536 10.31 17.97 -20.95
N GLN A 537 9.85 16.71 -21.04
CA GLN A 537 9.98 15.75 -19.95
C GLN A 537 11.45 15.59 -19.53
N TYR A 538 12.36 15.49 -20.50
CA TYR A 538 13.80 15.47 -20.24
C TYR A 538 14.29 16.75 -19.53
N GLU A 539 13.86 17.94 -19.96
CA GLU A 539 14.23 19.20 -19.29
C GLU A 539 13.72 19.27 -17.85
N GLN A 540 12.52 18.75 -17.56
CA GLN A 540 11.98 18.67 -16.19
C GLN A 540 12.80 17.78 -15.26
N LEU A 541 13.53 16.80 -15.81
CA LEU A 541 14.44 15.99 -15.00
C LEU A 541 15.67 16.77 -14.53
N ARG A 542 15.99 17.94 -15.09
CA ARG A 542 17.14 18.78 -14.67
C ARG A 542 18.43 17.97 -14.47
N CYS A 543 18.62 16.99 -15.35
CA CYS A 543 19.70 16.03 -15.29
C CYS A 543 20.20 15.78 -16.70
N LYS A 544 21.39 16.30 -16.99
CA LYS A 544 22.03 16.15 -18.28
C LYS A 544 22.54 14.72 -18.43
N LEU A 545 22.06 14.04 -19.48
CA LEU A 545 22.49 12.69 -19.84
C LEU A 545 23.31 12.74 -21.12
N VAL A 546 24.50 12.15 -21.11
CA VAL A 546 25.37 12.03 -22.29
C VAL A 546 25.66 10.56 -22.54
N PRO A 547 25.25 9.97 -23.68
CA PRO A 547 25.56 8.59 -24.00
C PRO A 547 27.06 8.31 -23.95
N VAL A 548 27.45 7.22 -23.28
CA VAL A 548 28.84 6.76 -23.25
C VAL A 548 29.07 5.83 -24.43
N GLU A 549 30.12 6.10 -25.20
CA GLU A 549 30.50 5.30 -26.36
C GLU A 549 30.90 3.88 -25.97
N VAL A 550 30.37 2.90 -26.71
CA VAL A 550 30.70 1.48 -26.53
C VAL A 550 32.17 1.26 -26.86
N GLY A 551 32.92 0.68 -25.92
CA GLY A 551 34.36 0.43 -26.07
C GLY A 551 35.26 1.54 -25.53
N SER A 552 34.70 2.68 -25.10
CA SER A 552 35.44 3.69 -24.33
C SER A 552 35.98 3.11 -23.01
N GLN A 553 37.01 3.75 -22.44
CA GLN A 553 37.60 3.31 -21.18
C GLN A 553 36.57 3.31 -20.03
N GLU A 554 35.70 4.32 -19.97
CA GLU A 554 34.60 4.38 -18.99
C GLU A 554 33.63 3.20 -19.16
N PHE A 555 33.21 2.90 -20.40
CA PHE A 555 32.32 1.78 -20.67
C PHE A 555 32.95 0.43 -20.27
N LEU A 556 34.21 0.22 -20.62
CA LEU A 556 34.95 -1.01 -20.29
C LEU A 556 35.15 -1.17 -18.77
N MET A 557 35.40 -0.08 -18.05
CA MET A 557 35.46 -0.07 -16.59
C MET A 557 34.11 -0.49 -16.00
N ILE A 558 33.00 0.12 -16.43
CA ILE A 558 31.65 -0.20 -15.92
C ILE A 558 31.29 -1.65 -16.24
N LYS A 559 31.54 -2.10 -17.47
CA LYS A 559 31.30 -3.49 -17.89
C LYS A 559 32.11 -4.49 -17.06
N SER A 560 33.38 -4.17 -16.78
CA SER A 560 34.25 -5.00 -15.94
C SER A 560 33.78 -5.00 -14.49
N TYR A 561 33.39 -3.84 -13.97
CA TYR A 561 32.88 -3.70 -12.62
C TYR A 561 31.59 -4.51 -12.42
N MET A 562 30.64 -4.40 -13.36
CA MET A 562 29.40 -5.17 -13.37
C MET A 562 29.68 -6.69 -13.41
N LYS A 563 30.52 -7.13 -14.34
CA LYS A 563 30.88 -8.55 -14.51
C LYS A 563 31.56 -9.14 -13.28
N ASN A 564 32.58 -8.45 -12.76
CA ASN A 564 33.38 -8.96 -11.64
C ASN A 564 32.56 -9.01 -10.36
N THR A 565 31.66 -8.04 -10.15
CA THR A 565 30.92 -7.91 -8.89
C THR A 565 29.49 -8.47 -8.94
N HIS A 566 29.26 -9.39 -9.89
CA HIS A 566 28.08 -10.25 -9.87
C HIS A 566 28.27 -11.37 -8.84
N ALA A 567 27.54 -11.26 -7.72
CA ALA A 567 27.57 -12.25 -6.65
C ALA A 567 27.17 -13.65 -7.11
N LYS A 568 27.94 -14.67 -6.69
CA LYS A 568 27.65 -16.09 -6.99
C LYS A 568 26.31 -16.57 -6.44
N THR A 569 25.82 -15.97 -5.35
CA THR A 569 24.51 -16.30 -4.76
C THR A 569 23.35 -15.73 -5.56
N HIS A 570 23.59 -14.80 -6.48
CA HIS A 570 22.58 -14.17 -7.33
C HIS A 570 22.68 -14.71 -8.77
N SER A 571 22.80 -16.04 -8.92
CA SER A 571 22.95 -16.71 -10.22
C SER A 571 21.61 -16.97 -10.93
N GLY A 572 20.48 -16.57 -10.35
CA GLY A 572 19.14 -16.78 -10.93
C GLY A 572 18.84 -15.92 -12.17
N TYR A 573 19.74 -14.98 -12.51
CA TYR A 573 19.62 -14.14 -13.69
C TYR A 573 21.02 -13.74 -14.21
N ALA A 574 21.08 -13.48 -15.52
CA ALA A 574 22.14 -12.73 -16.16
C ALA A 574 21.68 -11.30 -16.42
N VAL A 575 22.62 -10.36 -16.59
CA VAL A 575 22.30 -8.96 -16.89
C VAL A 575 23.17 -8.45 -18.04
N GLU A 576 22.54 -7.77 -18.98
CA GLU A 576 23.20 -7.15 -20.11
C GLU A 576 23.05 -5.62 -20.06
N ILE A 577 24.10 -4.90 -20.45
CA ILE A 577 24.07 -3.44 -20.56
C ILE A 577 23.40 -3.07 -21.87
N VAL A 578 22.30 -2.32 -21.79
CA VAL A 578 21.62 -1.76 -22.96
C VAL A 578 22.25 -0.43 -23.33
N GLN A 579 22.36 0.48 -22.36
CA GLN A 579 22.91 1.82 -22.56
C GLN A 579 23.54 2.35 -21.28
N VAL A 580 24.62 3.12 -21.43
CA VAL A 580 25.25 3.86 -20.33
C VAL A 580 25.20 5.34 -20.66
N PHE A 581 24.86 6.16 -19.66
CA PHE A 581 24.88 7.61 -19.75
C PHE A 581 25.78 8.17 -18.66
N ARG A 582 26.62 9.14 -19.00
CA ARG A 582 27.19 10.06 -18.02
C ARG A 582 26.08 10.99 -17.56
N ALA A 583 25.85 11.03 -16.25
CA ALA A 583 24.81 11.85 -15.64
C ALA A 583 25.42 13.05 -14.94
N SER A 584 24.80 14.22 -15.09
CA SER A 584 25.17 15.44 -14.39
C SER A 584 23.89 16.20 -14.04
N ARG A 585 23.56 16.20 -12.76
CA ARG A 585 22.33 16.80 -12.24
C ARG A 585 22.58 18.23 -11.76
N ASP A 586 21.62 19.11 -12.03
CA ASP A 586 21.74 20.53 -11.72
C ASP A 586 21.95 20.77 -10.22
N GLY A 587 22.97 21.58 -9.89
CA GLY A 587 23.34 21.95 -8.52
C GLY A 587 24.02 20.83 -7.72
N GLU A 588 24.14 19.60 -8.24
CA GLU A 588 24.69 18.48 -7.47
C GLU A 588 26.20 18.58 -7.30
N THR A 589 26.91 19.02 -8.34
CA THR A 589 28.36 19.24 -8.28
C THR A 589 28.72 20.31 -7.25
N GLU A 590 27.96 21.40 -7.21
CA GLU A 590 28.16 22.51 -6.29
C GLU A 590 27.93 22.10 -4.83
N ARG A 591 26.89 21.28 -4.56
CA ARG A 591 26.64 20.72 -3.23
C ARG A 591 27.75 19.74 -2.83
N PHE A 592 28.17 18.89 -3.75
CA PHE A 592 29.22 17.89 -3.52
C PHE A 592 30.61 18.51 -3.33
N GLN A 593 30.84 19.75 -3.78
CA GLN A 593 32.16 20.42 -3.68
C GLN A 593 32.73 20.44 -2.27
N LYS A 594 31.89 20.49 -1.22
CA LYS A 594 32.33 20.43 0.19
C LYS A 594 33.01 19.10 0.57
N PHE A 595 32.76 18.06 -0.23
CA PHE A 595 33.21 16.70 -0.05
C PHE A 595 34.26 16.27 -1.10
N SER A 596 34.62 17.15 -2.05
CA SER A 596 35.53 16.83 -3.16
C SER A 596 36.94 16.46 -2.70
N ASP A 597 37.40 17.03 -1.59
CA ASP A 597 38.77 16.84 -1.09
C ASP A 597 38.85 15.76 0.00
N MET A 598 37.72 15.14 0.34
CA MET A 598 37.69 14.10 1.36
C MET A 598 38.40 12.83 0.89
N SER A 599 39.04 12.13 1.82
CA SER A 599 39.56 10.79 1.60
C SER A 599 38.42 9.78 1.42
N ASN A 600 38.72 8.63 0.82
CA ASN A 600 37.79 7.51 0.68
C ASN A 600 36.50 7.87 -0.10
N ARG A 601 36.66 8.46 -1.29
CA ARG A 601 35.57 8.59 -2.27
C ARG A 601 35.50 7.34 -3.12
N MET A 602 34.33 6.72 -3.18
CA MET A 602 34.12 5.47 -3.89
C MET A 602 33.02 5.60 -4.93
N LEU A 603 33.19 4.94 -6.07
CA LEU A 603 32.15 4.76 -7.07
C LEU A 603 31.32 3.52 -6.70
N LEU A 604 30.07 3.70 -6.27
CA LEU A 604 29.24 2.62 -5.72
C LEU A 604 27.89 2.49 -6.43
N TRP A 605 27.34 1.27 -6.40
CA TRP A 605 26.08 0.91 -7.04
C TRP A 605 24.88 1.28 -6.19
N HIS A 606 23.88 1.87 -6.83
CA HIS A 606 22.53 2.02 -6.29
C HIS A 606 21.51 1.50 -7.31
N GLY A 607 20.59 0.66 -6.87
CA GLY A 607 19.50 0.13 -7.69
C GLY A 607 18.16 0.51 -7.10
N SER A 608 17.17 0.73 -7.97
CA SER A 608 15.81 1.14 -7.58
C SER A 608 14.83 0.68 -8.65
N ARG A 609 13.54 0.59 -8.29
CA ARG A 609 12.45 0.21 -9.20
C ARG A 609 12.41 1.16 -10.40
N LEU A 610 11.97 0.65 -11.55
CA LEU A 610 11.90 1.46 -12.78
C LEU A 610 11.05 2.74 -12.60
N THR A 611 9.99 2.64 -11.80
CA THR A 611 9.07 3.75 -11.49
C THR A 611 9.71 4.93 -10.74
N ASN A 612 10.86 4.70 -10.09
CA ASN A 612 11.46 5.69 -9.21
C ASN A 612 12.42 6.64 -9.95
N TRP A 613 12.80 6.33 -11.19
CA TRP A 613 13.89 7.04 -11.87
C TRP A 613 13.56 8.45 -12.31
N ALA A 614 12.30 8.74 -12.66
CA ALA A 614 11.89 10.11 -12.95
C ALA A 614 12.06 11.03 -11.71
N GLY A 615 11.66 10.55 -10.53
CA GLY A 615 11.85 11.25 -9.26
C GLY A 615 13.33 11.36 -8.84
N ILE A 616 14.08 10.26 -8.95
CA ILE A 616 15.52 10.23 -8.60
C ILE A 616 16.34 11.17 -9.48
N LEU A 617 16.10 11.19 -10.80
CA LEU A 617 16.86 12.06 -11.71
C LEU A 617 16.52 13.54 -11.50
N SER A 618 15.25 13.87 -11.24
CA SER A 618 14.80 15.25 -11.00
C SER A 618 15.25 15.82 -9.65
N GLN A 619 15.18 15.02 -8.57
CA GLN A 619 15.41 15.52 -7.21
C GLN A 619 16.73 15.05 -6.60
N GLY A 620 17.33 14.00 -7.13
CA GLY A 620 18.46 13.29 -6.53
C GLY A 620 18.02 12.15 -5.61
N LEU A 621 19.00 11.39 -5.08
CA LEU A 621 18.73 10.39 -4.05
C LEU A 621 18.35 11.09 -2.73
N ARG A 622 17.27 10.62 -2.10
CA ARG A 622 16.71 11.22 -0.88
C ARG A 622 16.82 10.25 0.29
N ILE A 623 16.92 10.80 1.50
CA ILE A 623 16.78 10.02 2.73
C ILE A 623 15.29 9.88 3.03
N ALA A 624 14.88 8.72 3.51
CA ALA A 624 13.51 8.45 3.92
C ALA A 624 13.01 9.52 4.92
N PRO A 625 11.73 9.93 4.83
CA PRO A 625 11.21 11.01 5.66
C PRO A 625 11.18 10.64 7.16
N PRO A 626 11.10 11.64 8.08
CA PRO A 626 11.03 11.41 9.52
C PRO A 626 9.88 10.50 9.97
N GLU A 627 8.77 10.52 9.23
CA GLU A 627 7.55 9.72 9.42
C GLU A 627 7.79 8.24 9.12
N ALA A 628 8.72 7.90 8.23
CA ALA A 628 9.02 6.50 7.90
C ALA A 628 9.57 5.74 9.12
N PRO A 629 9.24 4.47 9.34
CA PRO A 629 9.89 3.64 10.37
C PRO A 629 11.40 3.49 10.11
N SER A 630 12.23 3.51 11.16
CA SER A 630 13.63 3.07 11.03
C SER A 630 13.72 1.54 10.86
N THR A 631 12.77 0.80 11.46
CA THR A 631 12.64 -0.65 11.31
C THR A 631 12.27 -1.01 9.87
N GLY A 632 13.24 -1.55 9.13
CA GLY A 632 13.15 -1.77 7.68
C GLY A 632 14.45 -1.38 6.97
N TYR A 633 15.19 -0.44 7.55
CA TYR A 633 16.53 -0.04 7.14
C TYR A 633 17.56 -0.64 8.11
N MET A 634 18.50 -1.45 7.62
CA MET A 634 19.40 -2.23 8.49
C MET A 634 20.32 -1.36 9.36
N PHE A 635 20.63 -0.14 8.89
CA PHE A 635 21.57 0.82 9.48
C PHE A 635 20.96 2.21 9.60
N GLY A 636 19.67 2.30 9.93
CA GLY A 636 18.95 3.57 10.04
C GLY A 636 18.64 4.23 8.71
N LYS A 637 18.04 5.41 8.74
CA LYS A 637 17.57 6.12 7.55
C LYS A 637 18.72 6.85 6.87
N GLY A 638 19.15 6.37 5.72
CA GLY A 638 20.20 6.98 4.91
C GLY A 638 20.08 6.54 3.46
N VAL A 639 21.01 6.96 2.62
CA VAL A 639 21.09 6.46 1.24
C VAL A 639 22.03 5.26 1.20
N TYR A 640 21.51 4.13 0.72
CA TYR A 640 22.21 2.85 0.70
C TYR A 640 22.88 2.59 -0.64
N PHE A 641 24.12 2.15 -0.58
CA PHE A 641 24.96 1.77 -1.71
C PHE A 641 25.60 0.40 -1.49
N ALA A 642 25.99 -0.27 -2.57
CA ALA A 642 26.76 -1.50 -2.52
C ALA A 642 28.00 -1.42 -3.42
N ASP A 643 29.05 -2.13 -3.04
CA ASP A 643 30.22 -2.39 -3.89
C ASP A 643 30.00 -3.57 -4.85
N MET A 644 28.98 -4.39 -4.60
CA MET A 644 28.56 -5.52 -5.41
C MET A 644 27.40 -5.17 -6.34
N PHE A 645 27.60 -5.23 -7.65
CA PHE A 645 26.58 -4.95 -8.67
C PHE A 645 25.28 -5.71 -8.42
N SER A 646 25.32 -7.03 -8.31
CA SER A 646 24.09 -7.83 -8.27
C SER A 646 23.32 -7.67 -6.97
N LYS A 647 23.94 -7.10 -5.92
CA LYS A 647 23.21 -6.72 -4.70
C LYS A 647 22.30 -5.52 -4.95
N SER A 648 22.82 -4.49 -5.61
CA SER A 648 22.02 -3.32 -6.01
C SER A 648 21.03 -3.69 -7.12
N ALA A 649 21.39 -4.57 -8.05
CA ALA A 649 20.50 -5.02 -9.14
C ALA A 649 19.21 -5.69 -8.64
N ASN A 650 19.24 -6.39 -7.50
CA ASN A 650 18.03 -6.97 -6.91
C ASN A 650 16.98 -5.92 -6.52
N TYR A 651 17.38 -4.66 -6.28
CA TYR A 651 16.47 -3.55 -5.98
C TYR A 651 15.81 -2.96 -7.24
N CYS A 652 16.17 -3.41 -8.45
CA CYS A 652 15.46 -3.06 -9.67
C CYS A 652 14.08 -3.74 -9.77
N TYR A 653 13.88 -4.84 -9.04
CA TYR A 653 12.64 -5.64 -9.07
C TYR A 653 12.23 -6.12 -10.47
N ALA A 654 13.21 -6.37 -11.35
CA ALA A 654 12.97 -6.97 -12.65
C ALA A 654 12.39 -8.40 -12.52
N SER A 655 11.71 -8.85 -13.56
CA SER A 655 11.10 -10.17 -13.67
C SER A 655 11.13 -10.68 -15.11
N SER A 656 10.73 -11.93 -15.33
CA SER A 656 10.59 -12.47 -16.70
C SER A 656 9.58 -11.70 -17.56
N ALA A 657 8.59 -11.06 -16.93
CA ALA A 657 7.59 -10.24 -17.61
C ALA A 657 8.07 -8.79 -17.83
N ALA A 658 8.87 -8.26 -16.90
CA ALA A 658 9.41 -6.90 -16.94
C ALA A 658 10.94 -6.94 -16.75
N LYS A 659 11.66 -7.09 -17.86
CA LYS A 659 13.12 -7.33 -17.85
C LYS A 659 13.98 -6.06 -17.73
N ASN A 660 13.41 -4.90 -18.04
CA ASN A 660 14.16 -3.64 -18.01
C ASN A 660 14.50 -3.24 -16.59
N GLY A 661 15.74 -2.82 -16.36
CA GLY A 661 16.17 -2.21 -15.12
C GLY A 661 17.10 -1.04 -15.35
N VAL A 662 17.24 -0.22 -14.32
CA VAL A 662 18.14 0.92 -14.32
C VAL A 662 18.91 0.91 -13.00
N LEU A 663 20.19 1.24 -13.07
CA LEU A 663 21.07 1.39 -11.92
C LEU A 663 21.84 2.72 -12.02
N LEU A 664 22.27 3.21 -10.85
CA LEU A 664 23.23 4.30 -10.74
C LEU A 664 24.59 3.79 -10.28
N LEU A 665 25.63 4.42 -10.82
CA LEU A 665 26.92 4.53 -10.16
C LEU A 665 27.10 5.97 -9.67
N CYS A 666 27.24 6.11 -8.35
CA CYS A 666 27.45 7.40 -7.70
C CYS A 666 28.86 7.47 -7.12
N GLU A 667 29.48 8.64 -7.24
CA GLU A 667 30.61 9.01 -6.41
C GLU A 667 30.08 9.35 -5.02
N VAL A 668 30.52 8.58 -4.02
CA VAL A 668 30.07 8.70 -2.64
C VAL A 668 31.27 9.04 -1.77
N ALA A 669 31.22 10.20 -1.12
CA ALA A 669 32.24 10.63 -0.18
C ALA A 669 32.00 9.99 1.19
N LEU A 670 32.59 8.81 1.40
CA LEU A 670 32.39 8.03 2.63
C LEU A 670 33.18 8.59 3.80
N GLY A 671 34.36 9.16 3.54
CA GLY A 671 35.29 9.59 4.58
C GLY A 671 35.64 8.44 5.53
N GLU A 672 35.78 8.78 6.81
CA GLU A 672 35.96 7.81 7.87
C GLU A 672 34.65 7.07 8.17
N MET A 673 34.65 5.76 7.94
CA MET A 673 33.46 4.91 8.09
C MET A 673 33.32 4.35 9.51
N ASN A 674 32.08 4.26 9.99
CA ASN A 674 31.67 3.48 11.14
C ASN A 674 31.38 2.03 10.71
N GLU A 675 32.31 1.10 10.95
CA GLU A 675 32.14 -0.30 10.56
C GLU A 675 31.24 -1.05 11.56
N LEU A 676 30.14 -1.63 11.07
CA LEU A 676 29.20 -2.41 11.87
C LEU A 676 29.11 -3.85 11.36
N LEU A 677 29.15 -4.80 12.30
CA LEU A 677 29.09 -6.24 11.99
C LEU A 677 27.67 -6.80 12.04
N SER A 678 26.75 -6.11 12.68
CA SER A 678 25.34 -6.50 12.83
C SER A 678 24.44 -5.30 12.58
N ALA A 679 23.16 -5.56 12.29
CA ALA A 679 22.15 -4.52 12.12
C ALA A 679 22.12 -3.58 13.34
N ASN A 680 21.98 -2.29 13.08
CA ASN A 680 21.85 -1.25 14.11
C ASN A 680 20.97 -0.12 13.55
N TYR A 681 19.72 -0.06 14.02
CA TYR A 681 18.73 0.90 13.54
C TYR A 681 19.06 2.36 13.91
N ASP A 682 19.98 2.58 14.85
CA ASP A 682 20.48 3.89 15.29
C ASP A 682 21.84 4.25 14.65
N ALA A 683 22.26 3.57 13.58
CA ALA A 683 23.57 3.80 12.96
C ALA A 683 23.71 5.18 12.28
N ASP A 684 22.61 5.91 12.10
CA ASP A 684 22.56 7.32 11.70
C ASP A 684 23.14 8.27 12.77
N LYS A 685 23.15 7.84 14.04
CA LYS A 685 23.87 8.51 15.13
C LYS A 685 25.36 8.21 15.06
N LEU A 686 26.01 8.80 14.05
CA LEU A 686 27.42 8.58 13.77
C LEU A 686 28.32 8.97 14.97
N PRO A 687 29.33 8.14 15.32
CA PRO A 687 30.36 8.52 16.27
C PRO A 687 31.15 9.74 15.79
N SER A 688 31.72 10.50 16.73
CA SER A 688 32.52 11.69 16.43
C SER A 688 33.63 11.38 15.40
N GLY A 689 33.69 12.17 14.34
CA GLY A 689 34.67 12.04 13.26
C GLY A 689 34.32 11.01 12.17
N LYS A 690 33.21 10.26 12.30
CA LYS A 690 32.70 9.38 11.25
C LYS A 690 31.69 10.12 10.37
N LEU A 691 31.69 9.82 9.08
CA LEU A 691 30.83 10.47 8.08
C LEU A 691 29.85 9.50 7.38
N SER A 692 30.05 8.20 7.55
CA SER A 692 29.23 7.18 6.92
C SER A 692 29.28 5.89 7.74
N THR A 693 28.35 4.99 7.48
CA THR A 693 28.32 3.64 8.06
C THR A 693 28.66 2.62 6.99
N LYS A 694 29.45 1.60 7.37
CA LYS A 694 29.73 0.43 6.55
C LYS A 694 29.22 -0.82 7.24
N GLY A 695 28.19 -1.43 6.67
CA GLY A 695 27.79 -2.79 7.02
C GLY A 695 28.81 -3.77 6.45
N VAL A 696 29.55 -4.47 7.31
CA VAL A 696 30.64 -5.35 6.88
C VAL A 696 30.11 -6.70 6.45
N GLY A 697 30.21 -7.00 5.15
CA GLY A 697 29.83 -8.28 4.57
C GLY A 697 30.91 -9.35 4.65
N ALA A 698 30.52 -10.62 4.59
CA ALA A 698 31.44 -11.75 4.49
C ALA A 698 32.27 -11.73 3.19
N THR A 699 31.71 -11.23 2.09
CA THR A 699 32.36 -11.13 0.77
C THR A 699 32.40 -9.68 0.30
N ALA A 700 33.51 -9.26 -0.31
CA ALA A 700 33.65 -7.96 -0.98
C ALA A 700 34.65 -8.03 -2.14
N PRO A 701 34.61 -7.08 -3.08
CA PRO A 701 35.64 -6.94 -4.12
C PRO A 701 37.04 -6.86 -3.52
N ASP A 702 38.03 -7.51 -4.15
CA ASP A 702 39.42 -7.43 -3.71
C ASP A 702 39.94 -5.98 -3.76
N PRO A 703 40.26 -5.35 -2.61
CA PRO A 703 40.70 -3.96 -2.57
C PRO A 703 41.98 -3.71 -3.39
N LYS A 704 42.84 -4.73 -3.54
CA LYS A 704 44.10 -4.62 -4.29
C LYS A 704 43.90 -4.52 -5.80
N ALA A 705 42.74 -4.94 -6.29
CA ALA A 705 42.36 -4.89 -7.70
C ALA A 705 41.42 -3.69 -7.99
N SER A 706 41.29 -2.75 -7.05
CA SER A 706 40.54 -1.52 -7.28
C SER A 706 41.25 -0.63 -8.28
N GLN A 707 40.48 0.01 -9.16
CA GLN A 707 40.98 1.04 -10.05
C GLN A 707 40.82 2.41 -9.37
N ILE A 708 41.80 3.30 -9.52
CA ILE A 708 41.71 4.69 -9.05
C ILE A 708 41.60 5.57 -10.29
N LEU A 709 40.59 6.43 -10.32
CA LEU A 709 40.38 7.40 -11.40
C LEU A 709 41.31 8.61 -11.26
N GLU A 710 41.44 9.40 -12.31
CA GLU A 710 42.30 10.60 -12.33
C GLU A 710 41.91 11.62 -11.25
N ASP A 711 40.62 11.69 -10.92
CA ASP A 711 40.06 12.53 -9.87
C ASP A 711 40.16 11.90 -8.47
N GLY A 712 40.85 10.77 -8.31
CA GLY A 712 41.10 10.11 -7.03
C GLY A 712 39.96 9.21 -6.53
N VAL A 713 38.88 9.06 -7.30
CA VAL A 713 37.75 8.18 -6.94
C VAL A 713 38.16 6.71 -7.07
N ILE A 714 37.82 5.90 -6.06
CA ILE A 714 38.11 4.47 -6.02
C ILE A 714 36.95 3.69 -6.64
N VAL A 715 37.26 2.83 -7.60
CA VAL A 715 36.30 1.91 -8.22
C VAL A 715 36.63 0.48 -7.77
N PRO A 716 35.86 -0.10 -6.83
CA PRO A 716 36.16 -1.42 -6.26
C PRO A 716 35.69 -2.55 -7.21
N LEU A 717 36.31 -2.63 -8.39
CA LEU A 717 35.95 -3.57 -9.46
C LEU A 717 36.67 -4.93 -9.38
N GLY A 718 37.35 -5.21 -8.27
CA GLY A 718 38.06 -6.46 -8.04
C GLY A 718 37.13 -7.67 -7.97
N ASN A 719 37.67 -8.85 -8.24
CA ASN A 719 36.90 -10.09 -8.05
C ASN A 719 36.54 -10.29 -6.57
N PRO A 720 35.35 -10.82 -6.24
CA PRO A 720 34.90 -10.96 -4.86
C PRO A 720 35.78 -11.94 -4.09
N LYS A 721 36.19 -11.55 -2.87
CA LYS A 721 36.96 -12.38 -1.92
C LYS A 721 36.30 -12.36 -0.55
N ASN A 722 36.50 -13.44 0.21
CA ASN A 722 36.06 -13.49 1.60
C ASN A 722 36.89 -12.54 2.46
N GLN A 723 36.20 -11.76 3.28
CA GLN A 723 36.80 -10.84 4.23
C GLN A 723 37.21 -11.58 5.52
N ARG A 724 38.24 -11.06 6.20
CA ARG A 724 38.71 -11.58 7.51
C ARG A 724 37.72 -11.28 8.63
N LYS A 725 37.12 -10.08 8.62
CA LYS A 725 36.01 -9.71 9.50
C LYS A 725 34.71 -10.09 8.80
N GLN A 726 33.88 -10.90 9.45
CA GLN A 726 32.61 -11.35 8.89
C GLN A 726 31.50 -10.89 9.83
N GLY A 727 30.62 -10.02 9.32
CA GLY A 727 29.39 -9.65 9.99
C GLY A 727 28.24 -10.60 9.64
N SER A 728 27.03 -10.26 10.07
CA SER A 728 25.78 -10.96 9.72
C SER A 728 25.39 -10.78 8.24
N LEU A 729 26.08 -9.91 7.50
CA LEU A 729 25.84 -9.61 6.10
C LEU A 729 26.67 -10.51 5.18
N LEU A 730 26.09 -10.93 4.06
CA LEU A 730 26.84 -11.64 3.01
C LEU A 730 27.77 -10.72 2.21
N TYR A 731 27.34 -9.47 2.00
CA TYR A 731 28.02 -8.46 1.16
C TYR A 731 27.97 -7.10 1.84
N ASN A 732 28.93 -6.22 1.55
CA ASN A 732 28.98 -4.89 2.16
C ASN A 732 27.74 -4.04 1.84
N GLU A 733 27.50 -3.06 2.71
CA GLU A 733 26.62 -1.90 2.47
C GLU A 733 27.33 -0.64 2.91
N PHE A 734 27.14 0.44 2.17
CA PHE A 734 27.66 1.76 2.49
C PHE A 734 26.49 2.71 2.61
N ILE A 735 26.42 3.41 3.74
CA ILE A 735 25.28 4.27 4.07
C ILE A 735 25.81 5.66 4.39
N VAL A 736 25.26 6.65 3.71
CA VAL A 736 25.49 8.06 4.01
C VAL A 736 24.21 8.71 4.53
N TYR A 737 24.37 9.62 5.48
CA TYR A 737 23.26 10.30 6.17
C TYR A 737 23.16 11.78 5.79
N ASN A 738 23.97 12.22 4.82
CA ASN A 738 23.86 13.53 4.17
C ASN A 738 23.89 13.34 2.65
N VAL A 739 22.83 13.80 1.96
CA VAL A 739 22.70 13.70 0.50
C VAL A 739 23.74 14.52 -0.26
N GLU A 740 24.37 15.52 0.36
CA GLU A 740 25.46 16.28 -0.24
C GLU A 740 26.76 15.44 -0.39
N GLN A 741 26.86 14.28 0.27
CA GLN A 741 27.96 13.32 0.10
C GLN A 741 27.88 12.50 -1.20
N ILE A 742 26.87 12.75 -2.04
CA ILE A 742 26.53 11.92 -3.19
C ILE A 742 26.57 12.77 -4.45
N ARG A 743 27.23 12.24 -5.49
CA ARG A 743 27.20 12.78 -6.84
C ARG A 743 26.97 11.66 -7.84
N MET A 744 25.93 11.76 -8.65
CA MET A 744 25.67 10.81 -9.73
C MET A 744 26.78 10.94 -10.79
N ARG A 745 27.28 9.81 -11.27
CA ARG A 745 28.28 9.77 -12.35
C ARG A 745 27.73 9.07 -13.58
N TYR A 746 27.08 7.92 -13.40
CA TYR A 746 26.55 7.13 -14.50
C TYR A 746 25.16 6.59 -14.20
N VAL A 747 24.28 6.68 -15.20
CA VAL A 747 23.00 5.97 -15.27
C VAL A 747 23.16 4.82 -16.24
N ILE A 748 22.79 3.62 -15.83
CA ILE A 748 23.05 2.39 -16.59
C ILE A 748 21.72 1.68 -16.78
N GLN A 749 21.26 1.67 -18.02
CA GLN A 749 20.11 0.87 -18.44
C GLN A 749 20.57 -0.56 -18.71
N VAL A 750 19.88 -1.51 -18.11
CA VAL A 750 20.18 -2.94 -18.22
C VAL A 750 18.95 -3.76 -18.56
N GLU A 751 19.17 -4.95 -19.10
CA GLU A 751 18.14 -5.95 -19.31
C GLU A 751 18.47 -7.24 -18.53
N PHE A 752 17.50 -7.72 -17.77
CA PHE A 752 17.60 -8.93 -16.96
C PHE A 752 17.14 -10.16 -17.75
N ASN A 753 17.99 -11.17 -17.80
CA ASN A 753 17.75 -12.43 -18.47
C ASN A 753 17.63 -13.55 -17.43
N TYR A 754 16.39 -13.93 -17.12
CA TYR A 754 16.06 -15.09 -16.28
C TYR A 754 16.09 -16.34 -17.15
N GLY A 755 16.96 -17.30 -16.83
CA GLY A 755 17.04 -18.56 -17.57
C GLY A 755 15.71 -19.32 -17.46
N VAL A 756 15.22 -19.82 -18.60
CA VAL A 756 14.07 -20.76 -18.68
C VAL A 756 14.55 -22.16 -18.32
#